data_AF-A0A4R1HI36-F1
#
_entry.id   AF-A0A4R1HI36-F1
#
_cell.length_a   1.000
_cell.length_b   1.000
_cell.length_c   1.000
_cell.angle_alpha   90.00
_cell.angle_beta   90.00
_cell.angle_gamma   90.00
#
_symmetry.space_group_name_H-M   'P 1'
#
loop_
_entity.id
_entity.type
_entity.pdbx_description
1 polymer ?
#
loop_
_entity_poly.entity_id
_entity_poly.type
_entity_poly.pdbx_seq_one_letter_code
_entity_poly.pdbx_strand_id
1 'polypeptide(L)'
;MRPRTQASPAPVRTPAAVPAAGPGRLLLVTGSIGEGHHAAARAVEERARALWDGVEVVWTDTLADMGRGTAPAFRSIYAGCVRYLPWLYGLYHRLLRRVPPFRAATRAVIGAWSAPGLAAAVDRHRPDLVVATFPEGVTGLDRLRRRGRLPVAAAAVVADPAPHPLWIGPSLDLHLVSTAAGAEMLRRWAPEARVRVGAPPVARRFHPPDGDRAAGPPRVLVSCGSMAFGDVAGICRAVLDTGADVLVGTGRDPALRRRLERMAAGPALDVRDWIDDPAAAVRGCDVVVTNAGGATALEAIACTRPLLLVDPVPGHGEANALLLARAGLARLCRGPDELGAAVRELSRPDRHAAAVAALRAHLRSTDPDADVAALGRLRAPDGGRMRAQDAFFLDAATRRVPQQVGAVVVLDPGGVEARRLPRLLADLVRERAPGIDLLCRSLTDGRSPRWVRDPAPDPGRHVRAAPLTVGPDGRYRSVDDAATAFFGSALDPAVAWELAVAPEPATDRVAVLARAHHALGDGLVITDALVALLTDESAERPHGRARGVERPPRPLRWRRAARTLRGLWHLAAMPPAGRSPLTGTVRGPVHRRIGVDLDGPAVRAAARAHGVGTTALVLAVLAEALHRTFAEAGVPASRVRAMVPITTRTRAGADARATGNRMAVVPADLPTGPMPPHLRVAAVARAVHRAGTGGRPEAASAAVDAAGRLPRPLRGPVVRLVHGRRFFHLVASVMPGVRRTVHVGGRRVDAIRPVLPLAGGVGLAVGALHCGSRTCVGITADPDLVPLLDGLADRVRASLRDMGRS
;
A
#
# COMPACT_ATOMS: atom_id res chain seq x y z
N MET A 1 -5.78 24.75 67.65
CA MET A 1 -5.29 23.76 66.67
C MET A 1 -6.49 23.04 66.06
N ARG A 2 -7.01 23.54 64.93
CA ARG A 2 -8.09 22.95 64.12
C ARG A 2 -7.76 23.23 62.64
N PRO A 3 -7.83 22.24 61.74
CA PRO A 3 -7.30 22.36 60.38
C PRO A 3 -8.26 23.14 59.47
N ARG A 4 -7.69 24.00 58.61
CA ARG A 4 -8.38 24.66 57.50
C ARG A 4 -8.82 23.60 56.49
N THR A 5 -10.12 23.52 56.23
CA THR A 5 -10.74 22.78 55.13
C THR A 5 -10.31 23.36 53.78
N GLN A 6 -9.63 22.56 52.96
CA GLN A 6 -9.38 22.86 51.55
C GLN A 6 -10.68 22.72 50.76
N ALA A 7 -11.07 23.78 50.07
CA ALA A 7 -12.16 23.75 49.09
C ALA A 7 -11.75 22.89 47.87
N SER A 8 -12.61 21.96 47.47
CA SER A 8 -12.44 21.18 46.23
C SER A 8 -12.50 22.11 45.00
N PRO A 9 -11.62 21.95 44.00
CA PRO A 9 -11.71 22.71 42.77
C PRO A 9 -12.95 22.26 41.98
N ALA A 10 -13.71 23.23 41.49
CA ALA A 10 -14.86 23.00 40.62
C ALA A 10 -14.44 22.23 39.35
N PRO A 11 -15.30 21.32 38.83
CA PRO A 11 -14.97 20.57 37.63
C PRO A 11 -14.81 21.54 36.45
N VAL A 12 -13.61 21.53 35.87
CA VAL A 12 -13.31 22.22 34.60
C VAL A 12 -14.27 21.65 33.55
N ARG A 13 -15.23 22.47 33.11
CA ARG A 13 -16.07 22.13 31.95
C ARG A 13 -15.16 22.09 30.73
N THR A 14 -14.83 20.87 30.29
CA THR A 14 -14.17 20.62 29.01
C THR A 14 -14.99 21.30 27.91
N PRO A 15 -14.40 22.09 26.99
CA PRO A 15 -15.15 22.71 25.91
C PRO A 15 -15.84 21.62 25.09
N ALA A 16 -17.13 21.80 24.80
CA ALA A 16 -17.84 20.93 23.88
C ALA A 16 -17.07 20.86 22.56
N ALA A 17 -16.60 19.67 22.20
CA ALA A 17 -15.83 19.46 20.99
C ALA A 17 -16.67 19.88 19.78
N VAL A 18 -16.15 20.81 18.98
CA VAL A 18 -16.65 21.10 17.63
C VAL A 18 -16.81 19.77 16.90
N PRO A 19 -17.98 19.45 16.30
CA PRO A 19 -18.17 18.18 15.62
C PRO A 19 -17.17 18.11 14.47
N ALA A 20 -16.25 17.15 14.55
CA ALA A 20 -15.31 16.87 13.48
C ALA A 20 -16.12 16.51 12.23
N ALA A 21 -15.96 17.25 11.14
CA ALA A 21 -16.59 16.94 9.86
C ALA A 21 -16.34 15.46 9.50
N GLY A 22 -17.42 14.68 9.48
CA GLY A 22 -17.39 13.25 9.14
C GLY A 22 -17.07 13.03 7.66
N PRO A 23 -16.93 11.76 7.21
CA PRO A 23 -16.85 11.45 5.79
C PRO A 23 -18.12 11.91 5.07
N GLY A 24 -18.00 12.44 3.85
CA GLY A 24 -19.17 12.73 3.01
C GLY A 24 -19.82 11.45 2.51
N ARG A 25 -19.04 10.39 2.29
CA ARG A 25 -19.54 9.08 1.85
C ARG A 25 -18.89 7.91 2.58
N LEU A 26 -19.71 7.03 3.15
CA LEU A 26 -19.34 5.81 3.85
C LEU A 26 -19.70 4.56 3.04
N LEU A 27 -18.73 3.69 2.77
CA LEU A 27 -18.98 2.36 2.20
C LEU A 27 -18.95 1.29 3.31
N LEU A 28 -20.10 0.64 3.53
CA LEU A 28 -20.24 -0.51 4.41
C LEU A 28 -20.03 -1.80 3.63
N VAL A 29 -19.02 -2.58 4.04
CA VAL A 29 -18.66 -3.86 3.45
C VAL A 29 -19.16 -4.98 4.37
N THR A 30 -20.18 -5.71 3.92
CA THR A 30 -20.84 -6.78 4.70
C THR A 30 -20.87 -8.10 3.90
N GLY A 31 -21.62 -9.11 4.37
CA GLY A 31 -21.73 -10.40 3.69
C GLY A 31 -22.93 -11.25 4.12
N SER A 32 -23.64 -11.82 3.13
CA SER A 32 -24.91 -12.54 3.28
C SER A 32 -24.77 -14.04 3.66
N ILE A 33 -23.94 -14.38 4.64
CA ILE A 33 -23.91 -15.74 5.25
C ILE A 33 -25.00 -15.91 6.33
N GLY A 34 -25.47 -14.80 6.90
CA GLY A 34 -26.56 -14.72 7.88
C GLY A 34 -26.86 -13.26 8.21
N GLU A 35 -27.90 -13.01 9.02
CA GLU A 35 -28.31 -11.62 9.35
C GLU A 35 -27.35 -10.88 10.28
N GLY A 36 -26.46 -11.58 10.99
CA GLY A 36 -25.61 -10.97 12.03
C GLY A 36 -24.62 -9.91 11.51
N HIS A 37 -23.99 -10.13 10.35
CA HIS A 37 -23.06 -9.16 9.76
C HIS A 37 -23.78 -7.94 9.18
N HIS A 38 -25.02 -8.13 8.71
CA HIS A 38 -25.90 -7.04 8.31
C HIS A 38 -26.39 -6.26 9.54
N ALA A 39 -26.72 -6.93 10.65
CA ALA A 39 -27.09 -6.25 11.90
C ALA A 39 -25.96 -5.35 12.41
N ALA A 40 -24.70 -5.83 12.39
CA ALA A 40 -23.54 -5.00 12.72
C ALA A 40 -23.36 -3.80 11.76
N ALA A 41 -23.61 -3.98 10.46
CA ALA A 41 -23.57 -2.87 9.50
C ALA A 41 -24.69 -1.84 9.73
N ARG A 42 -25.93 -2.29 10.03
CA ARG A 42 -27.06 -1.42 10.41
C ARG A 42 -26.72 -0.61 11.66
N ALA A 43 -26.06 -1.22 12.65
CA ALA A 43 -25.65 -0.55 13.89
C ALA A 43 -24.61 0.56 13.65
N VAL A 44 -23.70 0.37 12.70
CA VAL A 44 -22.74 1.40 12.28
C VAL A 44 -23.44 2.49 11.47
N GLU A 45 -24.30 2.13 10.54
CA GLU A 45 -25.07 3.07 9.72
C GLU A 45 -25.94 4.01 10.56
N GLU A 46 -26.71 3.46 11.50
CA GLU A 46 -27.60 4.22 12.39
C GLU A 46 -26.83 5.33 13.12
N ARG A 47 -25.66 4.99 13.67
CA ARG A 47 -24.81 5.94 14.40
C ARG A 47 -24.09 6.90 13.48
N ALA A 48 -23.63 6.44 12.32
CA ALA A 48 -23.00 7.29 11.33
C ALA A 48 -23.96 8.39 10.87
N ARG A 49 -25.22 8.05 10.57
CA ARG A 49 -26.26 9.01 10.19
C ARG A 49 -26.61 9.99 11.32
N ALA A 50 -26.54 9.54 12.58
CA ALA A 50 -26.78 10.41 13.73
C ALA A 50 -25.60 11.36 14.03
N LEU A 51 -24.37 10.96 13.72
CA LEU A 51 -23.15 11.72 14.07
C LEU A 51 -22.62 12.59 12.93
N TRP A 52 -22.82 12.18 11.68
CA TRP A 52 -22.26 12.84 10.51
C TRP A 52 -23.38 13.39 9.63
N ASP A 53 -23.60 14.69 9.76
CA ASP A 53 -24.61 15.38 8.98
C ASP A 53 -24.33 15.25 7.47
N GLY A 54 -25.36 14.92 6.70
CA GLY A 54 -25.28 14.73 5.25
C GLY A 54 -24.49 13.51 4.76
N VAL A 55 -24.09 12.56 5.62
CA VAL A 55 -23.34 11.37 5.16
C VAL A 55 -24.16 10.48 4.22
N GLU A 56 -23.61 10.18 3.05
CA GLU A 56 -24.15 9.16 2.16
C GLU A 56 -23.60 7.78 2.55
N VAL A 57 -24.48 6.89 3.01
CA VAL A 57 -24.12 5.51 3.36
C VAL A 57 -24.51 4.57 2.22
N VAL A 58 -23.54 3.82 1.70
CA VAL A 58 -23.73 2.81 0.67
C VAL A 58 -23.25 1.44 1.14
N TRP A 59 -23.91 0.38 0.68
CA TRP A 59 -23.64 -0.98 1.08
C TRP A 59 -23.09 -1.81 -0.08
N THR A 60 -22.20 -2.74 0.23
CA THR A 60 -21.73 -3.76 -0.70
C THR A 60 -21.66 -5.12 0.00
N ASP A 61 -22.15 -6.16 -0.68
CA ASP A 61 -22.09 -7.52 -0.18
C ASP A 61 -20.91 -8.25 -0.80
N THR A 62 -19.94 -8.60 0.05
CA THR A 62 -18.68 -9.23 -0.37
C THR A 62 -18.92 -10.53 -1.15
N LEU A 63 -19.95 -11.30 -0.82
CA LEU A 63 -20.23 -12.59 -1.46
C LEU A 63 -20.95 -12.41 -2.79
N ALA A 64 -21.88 -11.46 -2.86
CA ALA A 64 -22.56 -11.13 -4.11
C ALA A 64 -21.56 -10.59 -5.15
N ASP A 65 -20.60 -9.77 -4.71
CA ASP A 65 -19.59 -9.15 -5.56
C ASP A 65 -18.50 -10.12 -6.07
N MET A 66 -18.46 -11.35 -5.54
CA MET A 66 -17.52 -12.39 -6.00
C MET A 66 -17.98 -13.13 -7.27
N GLY A 67 -19.23 -12.91 -7.71
CA GLY A 67 -19.77 -13.46 -8.95
C GLY A 67 -21.23 -13.91 -8.80
N ARG A 68 -21.98 -13.90 -9.91
CA ARG A 68 -23.38 -14.34 -9.94
C ARG A 68 -23.51 -15.76 -9.36
N GLY A 69 -24.41 -15.93 -8.39
CA GLY A 69 -24.66 -17.22 -7.72
C GLY A 69 -23.66 -17.61 -6.62
N THR A 70 -22.62 -16.81 -6.36
CA THR A 70 -21.61 -17.14 -5.33
C THR A 70 -22.19 -17.08 -3.92
N ALA A 71 -22.93 -16.02 -3.59
CA ALA A 71 -23.57 -15.87 -2.30
C ALA A 71 -24.49 -17.06 -1.91
N PRO A 72 -25.47 -17.47 -2.74
CA PRO A 72 -26.31 -18.63 -2.40
C PRO A 72 -25.52 -19.93 -2.35
N ALA A 73 -24.57 -20.17 -3.26
CA ALA A 73 -23.75 -21.38 -3.24
C ALA A 73 -22.87 -21.47 -1.97
N PHE A 74 -22.22 -20.37 -1.58
CA PHE A 74 -21.39 -20.32 -0.38
C PHE A 74 -22.23 -20.53 0.89
N ARG A 75 -23.41 -19.90 0.96
CA ARG A 75 -24.36 -20.12 2.06
C ARG A 75 -24.77 -21.58 2.17
N SER A 76 -25.09 -22.24 1.04
CA SER A 76 -25.45 -23.66 1.02
C SER A 76 -24.29 -24.57 1.43
N ILE A 77 -23.07 -24.31 0.95
CA ILE A 77 -21.87 -25.06 1.35
C ILE A 77 -21.61 -24.89 2.85
N TYR A 78 -21.65 -23.65 3.35
CA TYR A 78 -21.46 -23.38 4.77
C TYR A 78 -22.51 -24.09 5.63
N ALA A 79 -23.80 -23.96 5.29
CA ALA A 79 -24.88 -24.62 6.01
C ALA A 79 -24.76 -26.15 5.96
N GLY A 80 -24.41 -26.71 4.80
CA GLY A 80 -24.16 -28.14 4.63
C GLY A 80 -22.97 -28.64 5.45
N CYS A 81 -21.84 -27.92 5.44
CA CYS A 81 -20.68 -28.28 6.24
C CYS A 81 -20.97 -28.23 7.74
N VAL A 82 -21.67 -27.19 8.22
CA VAL A 82 -22.00 -27.07 9.64
C VAL A 82 -23.02 -28.13 10.07
N ARG A 83 -24.01 -28.45 9.23
CA ARG A 83 -25.07 -29.42 9.54
C ARG A 83 -24.60 -30.88 9.46
N TYR A 84 -23.80 -31.22 8.44
CA TYR A 84 -23.48 -32.62 8.13
C TYR A 84 -22.02 -32.99 8.42
N LEU A 85 -21.09 -32.02 8.41
CA LEU A 85 -19.65 -32.26 8.63
C LEU A 85 -19.06 -31.32 9.71
N PRO A 86 -19.67 -31.21 10.90
CA PRO A 86 -19.24 -30.26 11.93
C PRO A 86 -17.79 -30.47 12.39
N TRP A 87 -17.32 -31.72 12.43
CA TRP A 87 -15.94 -32.06 12.78
C TRP A 87 -14.93 -31.47 11.79
N LEU A 88 -15.26 -31.47 10.49
CA LEU A 88 -14.40 -30.95 9.42
C LEU A 88 -14.32 -29.43 9.50
N TYR A 89 -15.46 -28.78 9.77
CA TYR A 89 -15.50 -27.34 10.00
C TYR A 89 -14.68 -26.95 11.25
N GLY A 90 -14.81 -27.70 12.34
CA GLY A 90 -13.99 -27.54 13.55
C GLY A 90 -12.50 -27.71 13.29
N LEU A 91 -12.11 -28.73 12.49
CA LEU A 91 -10.72 -28.94 12.08
C LEU A 91 -10.19 -27.78 11.24
N TYR A 92 -10.94 -27.33 10.23
CA TYR A 92 -10.59 -26.17 9.41
C TYR A 92 -10.34 -24.92 10.26
N HIS A 93 -11.25 -24.62 11.19
CA HIS A 93 -11.09 -23.50 12.11
C HIS A 93 -9.86 -23.66 13.03
N ARG A 94 -9.61 -24.86 13.54
CA ARG A 94 -8.43 -25.16 14.37
C ARG A 94 -7.13 -24.97 13.59
N LEU A 95 -7.07 -25.42 12.34
CA LEU A 95 -5.92 -25.22 11.45
C LEU A 95 -5.70 -23.73 11.17
N LEU A 96 -6.76 -22.97 10.87
CA LEU A 96 -6.68 -21.51 10.72
C LEU A 96 -6.11 -20.83 11.97
N ARG A 97 -6.52 -21.25 13.17
CA ARG A 97 -6.03 -20.66 14.42
C ARG A 97 -4.59 -21.04 14.74
N ARG A 98 -4.23 -22.33 14.61
CA ARG A 98 -2.96 -22.86 15.14
C ARG A 98 -1.82 -22.95 14.12
N VAL A 99 -2.11 -22.99 12.82
CA VAL A 99 -1.09 -23.23 11.79
C VAL A 99 -0.89 -21.96 10.94
N PRO A 100 0.15 -21.13 11.22
CA PRO A 100 0.41 -19.88 10.49
C PRO A 100 0.48 -20.01 8.97
N PRO A 101 1.15 -21.01 8.36
CA PRO A 101 1.20 -21.11 6.90
C PRO A 101 -0.18 -21.43 6.30
N PHE A 102 -0.97 -22.31 6.94
CA PHE A 102 -2.33 -22.63 6.49
C PHE A 102 -3.25 -21.39 6.56
N ARG A 103 -3.15 -20.63 7.65
CA ARG A 103 -3.85 -19.34 7.81
C ARG A 103 -3.46 -18.34 6.72
N ALA A 104 -2.16 -18.17 6.48
CA ALA A 104 -1.66 -17.24 5.48
C ALA A 104 -2.12 -17.64 4.06
N ALA A 105 -2.07 -18.94 3.74
CA ALA A 105 -2.53 -19.48 2.47
C ALA A 105 -4.04 -19.25 2.26
N THR A 106 -4.87 -19.60 3.26
CA THR A 106 -6.32 -19.42 3.19
C THR A 106 -6.70 -17.95 3.01
N ARG A 107 -6.10 -17.05 3.81
CA ARG A 107 -6.29 -15.61 3.67
C ARG A 107 -5.84 -15.09 2.30
N ALA A 108 -4.74 -15.62 1.76
CA ALA A 108 -4.26 -15.24 0.44
C ALA A 108 -5.22 -15.67 -0.68
N VAL A 109 -5.89 -16.82 -0.54
CA VAL A 109 -6.94 -17.30 -1.46
C VAL A 109 -8.18 -16.43 -1.36
N ILE A 110 -8.75 -16.29 -0.15
CA ILE A 110 -9.98 -15.53 0.12
C ILE A 110 -9.81 -14.07 -0.29
N GLY A 111 -8.77 -13.39 0.20
CA GLY A 111 -8.57 -11.98 -0.13
C GLY A 111 -8.38 -11.75 -1.62
N ALA A 112 -7.85 -12.73 -2.35
CA ALA A 112 -7.68 -12.64 -3.78
C ALA A 112 -8.96 -12.91 -4.58
N TRP A 113 -9.94 -13.53 -3.96
CA TRP A 113 -11.27 -13.77 -4.48
C TRP A 113 -12.22 -12.59 -4.17
N SER A 114 -12.17 -12.05 -2.95
CA SER A 114 -13.01 -10.90 -2.54
C SER A 114 -12.51 -9.53 -3.03
N ALA A 115 -11.19 -9.33 -3.15
CA ALA A 115 -10.64 -8.02 -3.53
C ALA A 115 -11.13 -7.42 -4.87
N PRO A 116 -11.36 -8.18 -5.96
CA PRO A 116 -11.87 -7.60 -7.20
C PRO A 116 -13.24 -6.94 -7.06
N GLY A 117 -14.19 -7.62 -6.40
CA GLY A 117 -15.54 -7.10 -6.14
C GLY A 117 -15.49 -5.84 -5.28
N LEU A 118 -14.73 -5.90 -4.19
CA LEU A 118 -14.53 -4.75 -3.30
C LEU A 118 -13.84 -3.57 -4.00
N ALA A 119 -12.89 -3.83 -4.91
CA ALA A 119 -12.27 -2.77 -5.71
C ALA A 119 -13.30 -2.10 -6.62
N ALA A 120 -14.17 -2.88 -7.27
CA ALA A 120 -15.23 -2.35 -8.10
C ALA A 120 -16.23 -1.52 -7.28
N ALA A 121 -16.57 -1.94 -6.06
CA ALA A 121 -17.42 -1.17 -5.16
C ALA A 121 -16.76 0.16 -4.74
N VAL A 122 -15.49 0.13 -4.35
CA VAL A 122 -14.72 1.35 -4.01
C VAL A 122 -14.62 2.29 -5.21
N ASP A 123 -14.34 1.78 -6.40
CA ASP A 123 -14.21 2.57 -7.62
C ASP A 123 -15.56 3.18 -8.05
N ARG A 124 -16.65 2.41 -7.93
CA ARG A 124 -18.02 2.83 -8.28
C ARG A 124 -18.53 3.93 -7.36
N HIS A 125 -18.39 3.72 -6.05
CA HIS A 125 -18.99 4.60 -5.07
C HIS A 125 -18.06 5.74 -4.64
N ARG A 126 -16.75 5.64 -4.84
CA ARG A 126 -15.74 6.62 -4.40
C ARG A 126 -15.95 7.07 -2.95
N PRO A 127 -15.98 6.15 -1.97
CA PRO A 127 -16.20 6.49 -0.58
C PRO A 127 -15.01 7.25 0.02
N ASP A 128 -15.25 8.06 1.04
CA ASP A 128 -14.19 8.69 1.85
C ASP A 128 -13.68 7.73 2.94
N LEU A 129 -14.55 6.82 3.39
CA LEU A 129 -14.29 5.83 4.43
C LEU A 129 -14.92 4.48 4.05
N VAL A 130 -14.19 3.39 4.29
CA VAL A 130 -14.69 2.02 4.17
C VAL A 130 -14.73 1.35 5.54
N VAL A 131 -15.87 0.78 5.92
CA VAL A 131 -16.01 0.02 7.17
C VAL A 131 -16.50 -1.39 6.86
N ALA A 132 -15.72 -2.39 7.24
CA ALA A 132 -16.07 -3.79 7.03
C ALA A 132 -16.62 -4.43 8.31
N THR A 133 -17.79 -5.05 8.20
CA THR A 133 -18.44 -5.86 9.25
C THR A 133 -18.42 -7.36 8.95
N PHE A 134 -17.61 -7.77 7.97
CA PHE A 134 -17.50 -9.15 7.50
C PHE A 134 -16.02 -9.58 7.28
N PRO A 135 -15.58 -10.76 7.77
CA PRO A 135 -14.17 -11.15 7.78
C PRO A 135 -13.53 -11.28 6.39
N GLU A 136 -14.24 -11.82 5.41
CA GLU A 136 -13.78 -11.97 4.02
C GLU A 136 -13.63 -10.60 3.35
N GLY A 137 -14.48 -9.65 3.75
CA GLY A 137 -14.40 -8.24 3.39
C GLY A 137 -13.09 -7.62 3.89
N VAL A 138 -12.78 -7.81 5.18
CA VAL A 138 -11.51 -7.38 5.79
C VAL A 138 -10.30 -7.98 5.09
N THR A 139 -10.31 -9.28 4.80
CA THR A 139 -9.22 -9.96 4.08
C THR A 139 -9.02 -9.38 2.67
N GLY A 140 -10.11 -9.03 1.99
CA GLY A 140 -10.11 -8.38 0.68
C GLY A 140 -9.55 -6.96 0.72
N LEU A 141 -10.04 -6.13 1.64
CA LEU A 141 -9.57 -4.74 1.83
C LEU A 141 -8.08 -4.70 2.22
N ASP A 142 -7.65 -5.56 3.14
CA ASP A 142 -6.25 -5.70 3.54
C ASP A 142 -5.35 -6.08 2.34
N ARG A 143 -5.85 -6.92 1.42
CA ARG A 143 -5.15 -7.20 0.16
C ARG A 143 -5.14 -6.00 -0.79
N LEU A 144 -6.23 -5.25 -0.91
CA LEU A 144 -6.28 -4.05 -1.75
C LEU A 144 -5.31 -2.99 -1.25
N ARG A 145 -5.28 -2.72 0.06
CA ARG A 145 -4.29 -1.80 0.66
C ARG A 145 -2.87 -2.25 0.39
N ARG A 146 -2.52 -3.52 0.63
CA ARG A 146 -1.17 -4.05 0.33
C ARG A 146 -0.75 -3.90 -1.12
N ARG A 147 -1.70 -3.78 -2.04
CA ARG A 147 -1.47 -3.61 -3.48
C ARG A 147 -1.52 -2.15 -3.93
N GLY A 148 -1.69 -1.20 -3.01
CA GLY A 148 -1.86 0.22 -3.32
C GLY A 148 -3.15 0.51 -4.09
N ARG A 149 -4.19 -0.33 -3.92
CA ARG A 149 -5.49 -0.21 -4.60
C ARG A 149 -6.64 0.21 -3.67
N LEU A 150 -6.33 0.49 -2.40
CA LEU A 150 -7.28 1.07 -1.45
C LEU A 150 -6.72 2.43 -1.05
N PRO A 151 -7.19 3.53 -1.68
CA PRO A 151 -6.66 4.88 -1.45
C PRO A 151 -7.30 5.57 -0.23
N VAL A 152 -8.44 5.08 0.25
CA VAL A 152 -9.28 5.70 1.28
C VAL A 152 -9.07 5.05 2.64
N ALA A 153 -9.50 5.68 3.74
CA ALA A 153 -9.41 5.08 5.07
C ALA A 153 -10.26 3.80 5.13
N ALA A 154 -9.80 2.79 5.86
CA ALA A 154 -10.48 1.51 5.97
C ALA A 154 -10.37 0.92 7.37
N ALA A 155 -11.51 0.52 7.94
CA ALA A 155 -11.60 -0.07 9.26
C ALA A 155 -12.38 -1.39 9.27
N ALA A 156 -12.15 -2.19 10.30
CA ALA A 156 -12.92 -3.39 10.60
C ALA A 156 -13.71 -3.17 11.89
N VAL A 157 -15.01 -3.41 11.86
CA VAL A 157 -15.87 -3.53 13.04
C VAL A 157 -16.14 -5.01 13.25
N VAL A 158 -15.43 -5.61 14.20
CA VAL A 158 -15.42 -7.06 14.42
C VAL A 158 -16.66 -7.46 15.19
N ALA A 159 -17.58 -8.14 14.51
CA ALA A 159 -18.83 -8.65 15.09
C ALA A 159 -18.66 -9.93 15.93
N ASP A 160 -17.45 -10.50 15.96
CA ASP A 160 -17.14 -11.71 16.74
C ASP A 160 -16.42 -11.35 18.04
N PRO A 161 -16.96 -11.72 19.22
CA PRO A 161 -16.26 -11.59 20.50
C PRO A 161 -14.86 -12.23 20.49
N ALA A 162 -14.74 -13.39 19.86
CA ALA A 162 -13.47 -14.06 19.57
C ALA A 162 -13.17 -13.94 18.07
N PRO A 163 -12.33 -12.98 17.63
CA PRO A 163 -12.14 -12.72 16.22
C PRO A 163 -11.74 -13.98 15.45
N HIS A 164 -12.54 -14.34 14.45
CA HIS A 164 -12.16 -15.32 13.44
C HIS A 164 -10.83 -14.91 12.75
N PRO A 165 -9.89 -15.82 12.43
CA PRO A 165 -8.60 -15.48 11.84
C PRO A 165 -8.65 -14.72 10.49
N LEU A 166 -9.80 -14.67 9.84
CA LEU A 166 -10.02 -13.86 8.64
C LEU A 166 -10.20 -12.36 8.94
N TRP A 167 -10.55 -11.98 10.18
CA TRP A 167 -10.57 -10.58 10.64
C TRP A 167 -9.19 -9.93 10.75
N ILE A 168 -8.10 -10.69 10.63
CA ILE A 168 -6.76 -10.12 10.60
C ILE A 168 -6.68 -9.17 9.40
N GLY A 169 -6.26 -7.92 9.62
CA GLY A 169 -6.11 -6.94 8.55
C GLY A 169 -5.01 -5.92 8.87
N PRO A 170 -3.73 -6.31 9.01
CA PRO A 170 -2.66 -5.42 9.50
C PRO A 170 -2.43 -4.16 8.64
N SER A 171 -3.02 -4.10 7.45
CA SER A 171 -2.95 -2.93 6.57
C SER A 171 -4.16 -2.00 6.72
N LEU A 172 -5.17 -2.36 7.51
CA LEU A 172 -6.32 -1.50 7.82
C LEU A 172 -5.96 -0.53 8.95
N ASP A 173 -6.68 0.59 8.99
CA ASP A 173 -6.36 1.73 9.83
C ASP A 173 -6.89 1.58 11.25
N LEU A 174 -7.90 0.73 11.45
CA LEU A 174 -8.44 0.39 12.77
C LEU A 174 -9.20 -0.94 12.75
N HIS A 175 -9.10 -1.71 13.83
CA HIS A 175 -10.00 -2.82 14.15
C HIS A 175 -10.68 -2.51 15.49
N LEU A 176 -12.01 -2.46 15.48
CA LEU A 176 -12.83 -2.35 16.67
C LEU A 176 -13.29 -3.74 17.08
N VAL A 177 -12.92 -4.17 18.28
CA VAL A 177 -13.24 -5.49 18.83
C VAL A 177 -14.01 -5.32 20.13
N SER A 178 -15.09 -6.06 20.33
CA SER A 178 -15.99 -5.90 21.47
C SER A 178 -15.44 -6.39 22.81
N THR A 179 -14.32 -7.13 22.81
CA THR A 179 -13.74 -7.71 24.03
C THR A 179 -12.23 -7.52 24.12
N ALA A 180 -11.70 -7.37 25.34
CA ALA A 180 -10.26 -7.25 25.58
C ALA A 180 -9.50 -8.51 25.15
N ALA A 181 -9.99 -9.70 25.52
CA ALA A 181 -9.38 -10.98 25.13
C ALA A 181 -9.38 -11.18 23.61
N GLY A 182 -10.45 -10.76 22.91
CA GLY A 182 -10.51 -10.79 21.45
C GLY A 182 -9.50 -9.85 20.82
N ALA A 183 -9.33 -8.63 21.36
CA ALA A 183 -8.33 -7.69 20.92
C ALA A 183 -6.90 -8.25 21.08
N GLU A 184 -6.60 -8.91 22.20
CA GLU A 184 -5.33 -9.60 22.41
C GLU A 184 -5.10 -10.74 21.42
N MET A 185 -6.13 -11.55 21.12
CA MET A 185 -6.04 -12.60 20.10
C MET A 185 -5.62 -12.01 18.75
N LEU A 186 -6.26 -10.91 18.35
CA LEU A 186 -5.95 -10.24 17.09
C LEU A 186 -4.52 -9.68 17.07
N ARG A 187 -4.08 -9.03 18.15
CA ARG A 187 -2.70 -8.51 18.31
C ARG A 187 -1.65 -9.62 18.27
N ARG A 188 -1.92 -10.79 18.86
CA ARG A 188 -1.00 -11.95 18.79
C ARG A 188 -0.80 -12.45 17.36
N TRP A 189 -1.83 -12.41 16.53
CA TRP A 189 -1.70 -12.83 15.12
C TRP A 189 -1.15 -11.74 14.20
N ALA A 190 -1.35 -10.47 14.56
CA ALA A 190 -0.90 -9.31 13.79
C ALA A 190 -0.49 -8.16 14.73
N PRO A 191 0.76 -8.16 15.23
CA PRO A 191 1.26 -7.12 16.15
C PRO A 191 1.21 -5.70 15.55
N GLU A 192 1.33 -5.61 14.22
CA GLU A 192 1.29 -4.36 13.46
C GLU A 192 -0.13 -3.78 13.33
N ALA A 193 -1.18 -4.54 13.66
CA ALA A 193 -2.56 -4.12 13.49
C ALA A 193 -2.96 -3.11 14.57
N ARG A 194 -3.57 -2.00 14.15
CA ARG A 194 -4.19 -1.06 15.10
C ARG A 194 -5.50 -1.66 15.60
N VAL A 195 -5.55 -2.04 16.87
CA VAL A 195 -6.69 -2.69 17.52
C VAL A 195 -7.12 -1.89 18.73
N ARG A 196 -8.40 -1.53 18.79
CA ARG A 196 -9.04 -0.86 19.92
C ARG A 196 -10.21 -1.71 20.42
N VAL A 197 -10.33 -1.81 21.74
CA VAL A 197 -11.52 -2.40 22.35
C VAL A 197 -12.63 -1.36 22.29
N GLY A 198 -13.76 -1.73 21.71
CA GLY A 198 -14.92 -0.87 21.52
C GLY A 198 -16.19 -1.53 22.04
N ALA A 199 -17.32 -0.85 21.89
CA ALA A 199 -18.63 -1.36 22.19
C ALA A 199 -19.03 -2.49 21.21
N PRO A 200 -19.92 -3.40 21.64
CA PRO A 200 -20.60 -4.31 20.73
C PRO A 200 -21.30 -3.56 19.57
N PRO A 201 -21.14 -3.98 18.30
CA PRO A 201 -21.77 -3.33 17.15
C PRO A 201 -23.27 -3.67 17.07
N VAL A 202 -24.07 -3.11 17.98
CA VAL A 202 -25.50 -3.39 18.14
C VAL A 202 -26.31 -2.11 17.97
N ALA A 203 -27.44 -2.17 17.25
CA ALA A 203 -28.31 -1.01 16.99
C ALA A 203 -28.87 -0.39 18.29
N ARG A 204 -29.14 0.93 18.31
CA ARG A 204 -29.54 1.66 19.54
C ARG A 204 -30.85 1.15 20.14
N ARG A 205 -31.74 0.60 19.31
CA ARG A 205 -32.96 -0.06 19.78
C ARG A 205 -32.69 -1.21 20.77
N PHE A 206 -31.53 -1.83 20.77
CA PHE A 206 -31.16 -2.80 21.80
C PHE A 206 -30.54 -2.06 22.99
N HIS A 207 -31.41 -1.59 23.87
CA HIS A 207 -31.04 -0.96 25.13
C HIS A 207 -31.67 -1.72 26.29
N PRO A 208 -31.15 -1.53 27.51
CA PRO A 208 -31.78 -2.08 28.72
C PRO A 208 -33.27 -1.70 28.80
N PRO A 209 -34.13 -2.58 29.30
CA PRO A 209 -35.56 -2.30 29.50
C PRO A 209 -35.76 -1.15 30.51
N ASP A 210 -36.83 -0.37 30.30
CA ASP A 210 -37.28 0.67 31.23
C ASP A 210 -38.16 0.04 32.32
N GLY A 211 -37.56 -0.70 33.25
CA GLY A 211 -38.28 -1.29 34.38
C GLY A 211 -37.70 -2.58 34.91
N ASP A 212 -38.19 -2.97 36.09
CA ASP A 212 -37.86 -4.26 36.70
C ASP A 212 -38.58 -5.40 36.01
N ARG A 213 -38.08 -6.62 36.24
CA ARG A 213 -38.68 -7.85 35.74
C ARG A 213 -40.14 -7.97 36.19
N ALA A 214 -41.04 -8.27 35.24
CA ALA A 214 -42.46 -8.47 35.53
C ALA A 214 -42.67 -9.64 36.50
N ALA A 215 -43.68 -9.54 37.37
CA ALA A 215 -44.06 -10.63 38.26
C ALA A 215 -44.66 -11.79 37.45
N GLY A 216 -44.12 -13.01 37.62
CA GLY A 216 -44.54 -14.20 36.87
C GLY A 216 -43.42 -15.19 36.58
N PRO A 217 -43.71 -16.28 35.86
CA PRO A 217 -42.68 -17.21 35.38
C PRO A 217 -41.65 -16.46 34.51
N PRO A 218 -40.36 -16.86 34.57
CA PRO A 218 -39.34 -16.24 33.72
C PRO A 218 -39.67 -16.48 32.26
N ARG A 219 -39.56 -15.43 31.44
CA ARG A 219 -39.68 -15.58 29.99
C ARG A 219 -38.30 -15.71 29.35
N VAL A 220 -38.09 -16.77 28.59
CA VAL A 220 -36.80 -17.11 27.99
C VAL A 220 -36.89 -17.04 26.47
N LEU A 221 -36.01 -16.26 25.85
CA LEU A 221 -35.86 -16.21 24.40
C LEU A 221 -34.90 -17.32 23.95
N VAL A 222 -35.39 -18.28 23.16
CA VAL A 222 -34.55 -19.27 22.48
C VAL A 222 -34.34 -18.84 21.03
N SER A 223 -33.10 -18.48 20.70
CA SER A 223 -32.73 -18.03 19.34
C SER A 223 -31.41 -18.66 18.89
N CYS A 224 -31.49 -19.67 18.03
CA CYS A 224 -30.33 -20.40 17.49
C CYS A 224 -29.86 -19.88 16.13
N GLY A 225 -29.97 -18.56 15.93
CA GLY A 225 -29.61 -17.86 14.70
C GLY A 225 -30.61 -18.06 13.55
N SER A 226 -30.42 -17.33 12.45
CA SER A 226 -31.34 -17.32 11.29
C SER A 226 -31.44 -18.64 10.53
N MET A 227 -30.59 -19.63 10.84
CA MET A 227 -30.57 -20.97 10.25
C MET A 227 -30.93 -22.07 11.27
N ALA A 228 -31.24 -21.70 12.51
CA ALA A 228 -31.68 -22.61 13.58
C ALA A 228 -30.82 -23.89 13.71
N PHE A 229 -29.50 -23.74 13.80
CA PHE A 229 -28.62 -24.90 14.02
C PHE A 229 -28.86 -25.54 15.39
N GLY A 230 -28.49 -26.81 15.58
CA GLY A 230 -28.58 -27.52 16.86
C GLY A 230 -29.97 -28.07 17.21
N ASP A 231 -30.12 -28.64 18.41
CA ASP A 231 -31.38 -29.22 18.88
C ASP A 231 -32.27 -28.18 19.57
N VAL A 232 -32.83 -27.25 18.79
CA VAL A 232 -33.71 -26.18 19.29
C VAL A 232 -34.90 -26.73 20.09
N ALA A 233 -35.45 -27.86 19.68
CA ALA A 233 -36.54 -28.52 20.39
C ALA A 233 -36.11 -29.06 21.77
N GLY A 234 -34.95 -29.72 21.86
CA GLY A 234 -34.39 -30.15 23.15
C GLY A 234 -34.13 -28.98 24.09
N ILE A 235 -33.61 -27.87 23.56
CA ILE A 235 -33.41 -26.61 24.30
C ILE A 235 -34.74 -26.07 24.85
N CYS A 236 -35.78 -25.96 24.01
CA CYS A 236 -37.08 -25.48 24.45
C CYS A 236 -37.69 -26.37 25.54
N ARG A 237 -37.59 -27.70 25.39
CA ARG A 237 -38.06 -28.65 26.41
C ARG A 237 -37.35 -28.44 27.75
N ALA A 238 -36.02 -28.39 27.73
CA ALA A 238 -35.22 -28.19 28.93
C ALA A 238 -35.54 -26.89 29.67
N VAL A 239 -35.95 -25.84 28.94
CA VAL A 239 -36.40 -24.58 29.54
C VAL A 239 -37.82 -24.71 30.10
N LEU A 240 -38.76 -25.30 29.35
CA LEU A 240 -40.14 -25.51 29.79
C LEU A 240 -40.22 -26.37 31.07
N ASP A 241 -39.36 -27.39 31.18
CA ASP A 241 -39.27 -28.27 32.36
C ASP A 241 -38.87 -27.52 33.65
N THR A 242 -38.40 -26.28 33.54
CA THR A 242 -38.11 -25.41 34.71
C THR A 242 -39.31 -24.59 35.18
N GLY A 243 -40.44 -24.62 34.45
CA GLY A 243 -41.60 -23.76 34.68
C GLY A 243 -41.45 -22.34 34.09
N ALA A 244 -40.50 -22.15 33.16
CA ALA A 244 -40.29 -20.89 32.45
C ALA A 244 -41.06 -20.88 31.12
N ASP A 245 -41.54 -19.70 30.71
CA ASP A 245 -42.17 -19.50 29.41
C ASP A 245 -41.10 -19.32 28.33
N VAL A 246 -41.34 -19.85 27.13
CA VAL A 246 -40.39 -19.83 26.02
C VAL A 246 -40.95 -19.01 24.87
N LEU A 247 -40.17 -18.04 24.39
CA LEU A 247 -40.33 -17.43 23.07
C LEU A 247 -39.26 -18.01 22.14
N VAL A 248 -39.65 -18.63 21.03
CA VAL A 248 -38.71 -19.27 20.11
C VAL A 248 -38.96 -18.85 18.66
N GLY A 249 -37.88 -18.49 17.96
CA GLY A 249 -37.88 -18.26 16.52
C GLY A 249 -37.39 -19.50 15.76
N THR A 250 -38.14 -19.97 14.76
CA THR A 250 -37.81 -21.20 14.02
C THR A 250 -36.93 -20.98 12.79
N GLY A 251 -36.53 -19.73 12.50
CA GLY A 251 -35.63 -19.42 11.38
C GLY A 251 -36.19 -19.80 10.01
N ARG A 252 -37.52 -19.78 9.87
CA ARG A 252 -38.26 -20.23 8.67
C ARG A 252 -38.14 -21.73 8.37
N ASP A 253 -37.85 -22.57 9.38
CA ASP A 253 -37.89 -24.03 9.25
C ASP A 253 -39.29 -24.58 9.62
N PRO A 254 -40.11 -25.01 8.64
CA PRO A 254 -41.46 -25.50 8.90
C PRO A 254 -41.47 -26.86 9.62
N ALA A 255 -40.41 -27.67 9.49
CA ALA A 255 -40.31 -28.94 10.19
C ALA A 255 -40.02 -28.73 11.68
N LEU A 256 -39.15 -27.77 12.00
CA LEU A 256 -38.90 -27.36 13.39
C LEU A 256 -40.15 -26.78 14.02
N ARG A 257 -40.88 -25.91 13.31
CA ARG A 257 -42.15 -25.35 13.80
C ARG A 257 -43.14 -26.43 14.20
N ARG A 258 -43.45 -27.37 13.29
CA ARG A 258 -44.35 -28.49 13.59
C ARG A 258 -43.86 -29.39 14.73
N ARG A 259 -42.54 -29.47 14.96
CA ARG A 259 -41.97 -30.22 16.08
C ARG A 259 -42.24 -29.48 17.40
N LEU A 260 -42.04 -28.16 17.43
CA LEU A 260 -42.25 -27.32 18.61
C LEU A 260 -43.74 -27.19 18.98
N GLU A 261 -44.62 -26.97 18.01
CA GLU A 261 -46.07 -26.87 18.24
C GLU A 261 -46.67 -28.18 18.79
N ARG A 262 -46.06 -29.34 18.49
CA ARG A 262 -46.45 -30.63 19.07
C ARG A 262 -45.92 -30.87 20.49
N MET A 263 -44.94 -30.10 20.94
CA MET A 263 -44.29 -30.32 22.24
C MET A 263 -45.09 -29.75 23.41
N ALA A 264 -45.72 -28.59 23.23
CA ALA A 264 -46.55 -27.96 24.24
C ALA A 264 -47.64 -27.11 23.56
N ALA A 265 -48.87 -27.20 24.06
CA ALA A 265 -49.98 -26.35 23.66
C ALA A 265 -50.29 -25.38 24.80
N GLY A 266 -50.35 -24.07 24.52
CA GLY A 266 -50.68 -23.03 25.51
C GLY A 266 -49.70 -21.86 25.56
N PRO A 267 -49.91 -20.89 26.47
CA PRO A 267 -49.16 -19.63 26.52
C PRO A 267 -47.67 -19.78 26.90
N ALA A 268 -47.27 -20.95 27.44
CA ALA A 268 -45.90 -21.21 27.87
C ALA A 268 -44.89 -21.42 26.73
N LEU A 269 -45.34 -21.68 25.49
CA LEU A 269 -44.46 -21.82 24.32
C LEU A 269 -44.98 -20.98 23.15
N ASP A 270 -44.40 -19.79 22.98
CA ASP A 270 -44.66 -18.87 21.87
C ASP A 270 -43.73 -19.18 20.69
N VAL A 271 -44.25 -19.90 19.69
CA VAL A 271 -43.50 -20.30 18.48
C VAL A 271 -43.74 -19.29 17.36
N ARG A 272 -42.66 -18.66 16.87
CA ARG A 272 -42.69 -17.73 15.74
C ARG A 272 -41.87 -18.27 14.58
N ASP A 273 -42.39 -18.14 13.36
CA ASP A 273 -41.63 -18.42 12.14
C ASP A 273 -40.38 -17.55 12.03
N TRP A 274 -40.59 -16.27 12.32
CA TRP A 274 -39.61 -15.21 12.26
C TRP A 274 -39.95 -14.18 13.33
N ILE A 275 -38.93 -13.61 13.95
CA ILE A 275 -39.08 -12.52 14.92
C ILE A 275 -38.80 -11.21 14.20
N ASP A 276 -39.85 -10.45 13.91
CA ASP A 276 -39.76 -9.19 13.14
C ASP A 276 -39.07 -8.07 13.92
N ASP A 277 -39.36 -7.96 15.22
CA ASP A 277 -38.68 -7.04 16.14
C ASP A 277 -37.83 -7.82 17.17
N PRO A 278 -36.58 -8.16 16.82
CA PRO A 278 -35.68 -8.84 17.73
C PRO A 278 -35.33 -8.00 18.97
N ALA A 279 -35.39 -6.66 18.89
CA ALA A 279 -35.07 -5.81 20.02
C ALA A 279 -36.19 -5.85 21.06
N ALA A 280 -37.45 -5.77 20.63
CA ALA A 280 -38.59 -5.99 21.51
C ALA A 280 -38.61 -7.41 22.10
N ALA A 281 -38.29 -8.43 21.31
CA ALA A 281 -38.24 -9.81 21.80
C ALA A 281 -37.17 -9.99 22.90
N VAL A 282 -35.96 -9.47 22.69
CA VAL A 282 -34.89 -9.54 23.71
C VAL A 282 -35.26 -8.72 24.94
N ARG A 283 -35.82 -7.51 24.78
CA ARG A 283 -36.25 -6.68 25.91
C ARG A 283 -37.44 -7.29 26.67
N GLY A 284 -38.32 -8.01 26.00
CA GLY A 284 -39.50 -8.67 26.59
C GLY A 284 -39.21 -10.00 27.29
N CYS A 285 -37.97 -10.49 27.25
CA CYS A 285 -37.55 -11.72 27.92
C CYS A 285 -36.53 -11.44 29.03
N ASP A 286 -36.50 -12.33 30.02
CA ASP A 286 -35.60 -12.26 31.17
C ASP A 286 -34.24 -12.89 30.87
N VAL A 287 -34.22 -14.00 30.13
CA VAL A 287 -33.00 -14.74 29.80
C VAL A 287 -32.97 -15.01 28.30
N VAL A 288 -31.79 -14.94 27.69
CA VAL A 288 -31.58 -15.31 26.28
C VAL A 288 -30.76 -16.59 26.22
N VAL A 289 -31.26 -17.59 25.50
CA VAL A 289 -30.60 -18.85 25.19
C VAL A 289 -30.27 -18.87 23.70
N THR A 290 -29.00 -19.10 23.39
CA THR A 290 -28.53 -19.26 22.01
C THR A 290 -27.41 -20.28 21.94
N ASN A 291 -27.11 -20.79 20.74
CA ASN A 291 -26.01 -21.71 20.49
C ASN A 291 -24.86 -21.06 19.71
N ALA A 292 -24.86 -19.74 19.58
CA ALA A 292 -23.78 -19.00 18.96
C ALA A 292 -23.50 -17.69 19.71
N GLY A 293 -22.24 -17.43 20.04
CA GLY A 293 -21.81 -16.14 20.61
C GLY A 293 -21.72 -15.00 19.59
N GLY A 294 -22.66 -14.92 18.64
CA GLY A 294 -22.68 -13.94 17.53
C GLY A 294 -23.58 -12.72 17.82
N ALA A 295 -24.29 -12.23 16.79
CA ALA A 295 -25.13 -11.02 16.91
C ALA A 295 -26.16 -11.09 18.05
N THR A 296 -26.93 -12.18 18.16
CA THR A 296 -27.93 -12.34 19.22
C THR A 296 -27.32 -12.33 20.62
N ALA A 297 -26.11 -12.86 20.80
CA ALA A 297 -25.41 -12.78 22.07
C ALA A 297 -25.01 -11.33 22.40
N LEU A 298 -24.51 -10.58 21.42
CA LEU A 298 -24.18 -9.16 21.59
C LEU A 298 -25.42 -8.31 21.86
N GLU A 299 -26.54 -8.60 21.20
CA GLU A 299 -27.85 -7.96 21.40
C GLU A 299 -28.38 -8.21 22.82
N ALA A 300 -28.29 -9.45 23.33
CA ALA A 300 -28.64 -9.79 24.70
C ALA A 300 -27.78 -9.02 25.72
N ILE A 301 -26.47 -8.95 25.49
CA ILE A 301 -25.54 -8.18 26.33
C ILE A 301 -25.91 -6.70 26.33
N ALA A 302 -26.20 -6.10 25.16
CA ALA A 302 -26.59 -4.70 25.02
C ALA A 302 -27.91 -4.37 25.75
N CYS A 303 -28.87 -5.31 25.73
CA CYS A 303 -30.11 -5.22 26.52
C CYS A 303 -29.95 -5.60 28.00
N THR A 304 -28.73 -5.91 28.45
CA THR A 304 -28.42 -6.39 29.81
C THR A 304 -29.20 -7.64 30.22
N ARG A 305 -29.46 -8.54 29.26
CA ARG A 305 -30.12 -9.82 29.50
C ARG A 305 -29.12 -10.93 29.77
N PRO A 306 -29.24 -11.67 30.88
CA PRO A 306 -28.47 -12.88 31.14
C PRO A 306 -28.47 -13.82 29.92
N LEU A 307 -27.27 -14.25 29.54
CA LEU A 307 -27.01 -15.00 28.31
C LEU A 307 -26.54 -16.41 28.63
N LEU A 308 -27.29 -17.41 28.16
CA LEU A 308 -26.94 -18.82 28.23
C LEU A 308 -26.55 -19.33 26.84
N LEU A 309 -25.35 -19.89 26.74
CA LEU A 309 -24.80 -20.45 25.51
C LEU A 309 -24.83 -21.97 25.61
N VAL A 310 -25.74 -22.60 24.87
CA VAL A 310 -25.95 -24.06 24.90
C VAL A 310 -25.35 -24.72 23.66
N ASP A 311 -24.58 -25.78 23.86
CA ASP A 311 -23.98 -26.64 22.82
C ASP A 311 -23.54 -25.86 21.57
N PRO A 312 -22.57 -24.95 21.72
CA PRO A 312 -22.29 -23.95 20.71
C PRO A 312 -21.78 -24.57 19.42
N VAL A 313 -22.14 -23.95 18.30
CA VAL A 313 -21.75 -24.42 16.96
C VAL A 313 -20.21 -24.57 16.87
N PRO A 314 -19.69 -25.72 16.41
CA PRO A 314 -18.25 -25.97 16.35
C PRO A 314 -17.49 -24.89 15.58
N GLY A 315 -16.24 -24.63 15.97
CA GLY A 315 -15.40 -23.66 15.29
C GLY A 315 -15.48 -22.28 15.93
N HIS A 316 -15.99 -21.27 15.20
CA HIS A 316 -15.99 -19.89 15.68
C HIS A 316 -17.12 -19.62 16.70
N GLY A 317 -18.27 -20.30 16.60
CA GLY A 317 -19.35 -20.21 17.58
C GLY A 317 -18.90 -20.64 18.98
N GLU A 318 -18.26 -21.80 19.07
CA GLU A 318 -17.62 -22.31 20.29
C GLU A 318 -16.53 -21.35 20.83
N ALA A 319 -15.70 -20.78 19.95
CA ALA A 319 -14.68 -19.82 20.36
C ALA A 319 -15.27 -18.54 20.96
N ASN A 320 -16.34 -18.00 20.35
CA ASN A 320 -17.08 -16.86 20.88
C ASN A 320 -17.69 -17.21 22.25
N ALA A 321 -18.31 -18.38 22.36
CA ALA A 321 -18.95 -18.80 23.61
C ALA A 321 -17.96 -18.95 24.77
N LEU A 322 -16.83 -19.61 24.52
CA LEU A 322 -15.77 -19.76 25.52
C LEU A 322 -15.17 -18.41 25.94
N LEU A 323 -15.05 -17.46 25.01
CA LEU A 323 -14.52 -16.14 25.33
C LEU A 323 -15.51 -15.32 26.17
N LEU A 324 -16.78 -15.28 25.77
CA LEU A 324 -17.84 -14.60 26.54
C LEU A 324 -17.99 -15.18 27.94
N ALA A 325 -17.93 -16.51 28.08
CA ALA A 325 -18.00 -17.17 29.37
C ALA A 325 -16.82 -16.82 30.27
N ARG A 326 -15.59 -16.81 29.74
CA ARG A 326 -14.39 -16.37 30.48
C ARG A 326 -14.42 -14.90 30.87
N ALA A 327 -15.10 -14.07 30.09
CA ALA A 327 -15.30 -12.66 30.41
C ALA A 327 -16.43 -12.41 31.42
N GLY A 328 -17.13 -13.46 31.88
CA GLY A 328 -18.27 -13.34 32.79
C GLY A 328 -19.52 -12.74 32.14
N LEU A 329 -19.59 -12.69 30.81
CA LEU A 329 -20.69 -12.08 30.05
C LEU A 329 -21.76 -13.09 29.61
N ALA A 330 -21.46 -14.39 29.75
CA ALA A 330 -22.36 -15.48 29.41
C ALA A 330 -22.07 -16.70 30.30
N ARG A 331 -23.00 -17.63 30.40
CA ARG A 331 -22.76 -18.97 30.95
C ARG A 331 -22.81 -19.99 29.83
N LEU A 332 -21.79 -20.84 29.76
CA LEU A 332 -21.76 -21.98 28.85
C LEU A 332 -22.48 -23.17 29.52
N CYS A 333 -23.40 -23.79 28.80
CA CYS A 333 -24.14 -24.97 29.20
C CYS A 333 -23.86 -26.10 28.18
N ARG A 334 -23.42 -27.26 28.67
CA ARG A 334 -23.22 -28.47 27.87
C ARG A 334 -24.43 -29.38 28.07
N GLY A 335 -25.33 -29.36 27.10
CA GLY A 335 -26.56 -30.13 27.13
C GLY A 335 -27.71 -29.53 27.96
N PRO A 336 -28.87 -30.21 27.93
CA PRO A 336 -30.13 -29.73 28.50
C PRO A 336 -30.14 -29.65 30.03
N ASP A 337 -29.42 -30.54 30.74
CA ASP A 337 -29.43 -30.56 32.20
C ASP A 337 -28.73 -29.33 32.80
N GLU A 338 -27.55 -28.98 32.27
CA GLU A 338 -26.84 -27.77 32.67
C GLU A 338 -27.63 -26.51 32.30
N LEU A 339 -28.35 -26.53 31.17
CA LEU A 339 -29.22 -25.44 30.75
C LEU A 339 -30.39 -25.27 31.74
N GLY A 340 -31.12 -26.33 32.07
CA GLY A 340 -32.24 -26.28 33.00
C GLY A 340 -31.82 -25.88 34.42
N ALA A 341 -30.63 -26.30 34.86
CA ALA A 341 -30.04 -25.84 36.12
C ALA A 341 -29.72 -24.33 36.09
N ALA A 342 -29.14 -23.84 34.98
CA ALA A 342 -28.81 -22.43 34.80
C ALA A 342 -30.05 -21.54 34.72
N VAL A 343 -31.10 -21.98 34.03
CA VAL A 343 -32.38 -21.26 33.96
C VAL A 343 -32.99 -21.18 35.36
N ARG A 344 -33.09 -22.29 36.10
CA ARG A 344 -33.59 -22.27 37.49
C ARG A 344 -32.78 -21.36 38.41
N GLU A 345 -31.48 -21.27 38.22
CA GLU A 345 -30.64 -20.32 38.96
C GLU A 345 -30.98 -18.88 38.62
N LEU A 346 -31.05 -18.54 37.32
CA LEU A 346 -31.37 -17.19 36.85
C LEU A 346 -32.85 -16.81 37.05
N SER A 347 -33.72 -17.76 37.36
CA SER A 347 -35.09 -17.49 37.80
C SER A 347 -35.12 -16.80 39.16
N ARG A 348 -34.10 -17.00 40.01
CA ARG A 348 -34.01 -16.37 41.34
C ARG A 348 -33.66 -14.87 41.21
N PRO A 349 -34.42 -13.96 41.86
CA PRO A 349 -34.24 -12.51 41.69
C PRO A 349 -32.83 -11.99 42.00
N ASP A 350 -32.18 -12.52 43.04
CA ASP A 350 -30.82 -12.15 43.46
C ASP A 350 -29.78 -12.51 42.39
N ARG A 351 -29.87 -13.73 41.85
CA ARG A 351 -28.97 -14.23 40.80
C ARG A 351 -29.19 -13.51 39.48
N HIS A 352 -30.44 -13.24 39.14
CA HIS A 352 -30.79 -12.43 37.98
C HIS A 352 -30.19 -11.02 38.08
N ALA A 353 -30.44 -10.34 39.20
CA ALA A 353 -29.95 -8.98 39.44
C ALA A 353 -28.42 -8.91 39.41
N ALA A 354 -27.72 -9.90 39.98
CA ALA A 354 -26.26 -9.99 39.93
C ALA A 354 -25.74 -10.12 38.48
N ALA A 355 -26.36 -10.97 37.66
CA ALA A 355 -26.01 -11.14 36.26
C ALA A 355 -26.25 -9.84 35.45
N VAL A 356 -27.39 -9.17 35.66
CA VAL A 356 -27.70 -7.87 35.04
C VAL A 356 -26.69 -6.80 35.46
N ALA A 357 -26.32 -6.74 36.74
CA ALA A 357 -25.34 -5.80 37.25
C ALA A 357 -23.95 -5.97 36.62
N ALA A 358 -23.52 -7.23 36.41
CA ALA A 358 -22.26 -7.54 35.73
C ALA A 358 -22.27 -7.04 34.27
N LEU A 359 -23.37 -7.27 33.53
CA LEU A 359 -23.54 -6.78 32.15
C LEU A 359 -23.53 -5.24 32.09
N ARG A 360 -24.24 -4.56 33.00
CA ARG A 360 -24.23 -3.10 33.11
C ARG A 360 -22.84 -2.55 33.40
N ALA A 361 -22.07 -3.21 34.27
CA ALA A 361 -20.69 -2.82 34.55
C ALA A 361 -19.80 -2.90 33.31
N HIS A 362 -19.95 -3.95 32.50
CA HIS A 362 -19.22 -4.10 31.24
C HIS A 362 -19.55 -2.98 30.25
N LEU A 363 -20.84 -2.71 30.01
CA LEU A 363 -21.28 -1.70 29.04
C LEU A 363 -20.87 -0.26 29.40
N ARG A 364 -20.79 0.08 30.70
CA ARG A 364 -20.34 1.41 31.16
C ARG A 364 -18.92 1.78 30.71
N SER A 365 -18.09 0.79 30.36
CA SER A 365 -16.74 1.01 29.88
C SER A 365 -16.64 1.27 28.37
N THR A 366 -17.76 1.26 27.66
CA THR A 366 -17.82 1.34 26.19
C THR A 366 -18.73 2.45 25.72
N ASP A 367 -18.35 3.12 24.63
CA ASP A 367 -19.13 4.18 24.01
C ASP A 367 -19.24 3.93 22.49
N PRO A 368 -20.37 3.37 22.04
CA PRO A 368 -20.62 3.10 20.62
C PRO A 368 -20.54 4.35 19.73
N ASP A 369 -20.94 5.51 20.23
CA ASP A 369 -20.98 6.74 19.45
C ASP A 369 -19.56 7.33 19.33
N ALA A 370 -18.78 7.32 20.41
CA ALA A 370 -17.34 7.62 20.34
C ALA A 370 -16.60 6.65 19.42
N ASP A 371 -17.03 5.40 19.34
CA ASP A 371 -16.44 4.42 18.46
C ASP A 371 -16.64 4.73 16.98
N VAL A 372 -17.87 5.07 16.59
CA VAL A 372 -18.17 5.51 15.23
C VAL A 372 -17.51 6.85 14.95
N ALA A 373 -17.56 7.81 15.87
CA ALA A 373 -16.88 9.11 15.72
C ALA A 373 -15.37 8.96 15.46
N ALA A 374 -14.70 8.00 16.12
CA ALA A 374 -13.29 7.70 15.87
C ALA A 374 -13.02 7.19 14.45
N LEU A 375 -13.99 6.50 13.82
CA LEU A 375 -13.88 6.07 12.41
C LEU A 375 -13.83 7.27 11.46
N GLY A 376 -14.62 8.32 11.72
CA GLY A 376 -14.67 9.53 10.89
C GLY A 376 -13.38 10.38 10.95
N ARG A 377 -12.58 10.19 12.01
CA ARG A 377 -11.26 10.82 12.16
C ARG A 377 -10.15 10.02 11.47
N LEU A 378 -10.44 8.82 10.98
CA LEU A 378 -9.44 8.07 10.22
C LEU A 378 -9.10 8.84 8.95
N ARG A 379 -7.81 8.86 8.64
CA ARG A 379 -7.29 9.34 7.37
C ARG A 379 -6.59 8.14 6.74
N ALA A 380 -6.72 8.01 5.42
CA ALA A 380 -5.95 7.01 4.71
C ALA A 380 -4.47 7.27 5.03
N PRO A 381 -3.66 6.22 5.26
CA PRO A 381 -2.23 6.39 5.37
C PRO A 381 -1.77 7.05 4.09
N ASP A 382 -1.26 8.27 4.26
CA ASP A 382 -0.69 9.08 3.19
C ASP A 382 0.49 8.30 2.60
N GLY A 383 0.26 7.63 1.47
CA GLY A 383 1.26 6.82 0.78
C GLY A 383 1.03 5.31 0.84
N GLY A 384 0.83 4.72 -0.34
CA GLY A 384 0.74 3.27 -0.49
C GLY A 384 2.06 2.57 -0.19
N ARG A 385 2.00 1.28 0.19
CA ARG A 385 3.18 0.43 0.28
C ARG A 385 3.94 0.49 -1.06
N MET A 386 5.24 0.71 -0.98
CA MET A 386 6.13 0.91 -2.12
C MET A 386 6.02 -0.22 -3.16
N ARG A 387 6.04 0.14 -4.45
CA ARG A 387 6.01 -0.82 -5.55
C ARG A 387 7.29 -1.67 -5.52
N ALA A 388 7.21 -2.88 -6.06
CA ALA A 388 8.38 -3.77 -6.17
C ALA A 388 9.50 -3.12 -6.99
N GLN A 389 9.17 -2.38 -8.05
CA GLN A 389 10.14 -1.62 -8.86
C GLN A 389 10.83 -0.52 -8.07
N ASP A 390 10.12 0.19 -7.18
CA ASP A 390 10.70 1.28 -6.39
C ASP A 390 11.58 0.72 -5.26
N ALA A 391 11.12 -0.36 -4.62
CA ALA A 391 11.86 -1.07 -3.58
C ALA A 391 13.16 -1.68 -4.10
N PHE A 392 13.18 -2.12 -5.38
CA PHE A 392 14.38 -2.65 -6.03
C PHE A 392 15.58 -1.70 -5.88
N PHE A 393 15.38 -0.39 -6.07
CA PHE A 393 16.47 0.58 -5.97
C PHE A 393 16.91 0.85 -4.53
N LEU A 394 16.03 0.67 -3.54
CA LEU A 394 16.45 0.66 -2.12
C LEU A 394 17.26 -0.58 -1.78
N ASP A 395 16.86 -1.74 -2.30
CA ASP A 395 17.56 -3.01 -2.07
C ASP A 395 18.93 -3.05 -2.80
N ALA A 396 19.03 -2.37 -3.95
CA ALA A 396 20.24 -2.18 -4.72
C ALA A 396 21.19 -1.14 -4.11
N ALA A 397 20.68 -0.19 -3.32
CA ALA A 397 21.47 0.85 -2.71
C ALA A 397 22.48 0.28 -1.69
N THR A 398 23.69 0.82 -1.73
CA THR A 398 24.76 0.54 -0.77
C THR A 398 25.49 1.84 -0.44
N ARG A 399 26.31 1.85 0.63
CA ARG A 399 27.14 3.02 0.94
C ARG A 399 28.08 3.45 -0.19
N ARG A 400 28.46 2.54 -1.11
CA ARG A 400 29.34 2.84 -2.25
C ARG A 400 28.56 3.18 -3.53
N VAL A 401 27.34 2.67 -3.63
CA VAL A 401 26.45 2.89 -4.77
C VAL A 401 25.09 3.31 -4.23
N PRO A 402 24.89 4.60 -3.91
CA PRO A 402 23.71 5.07 -3.16
C PRO A 402 22.42 5.11 -4.00
N GLN A 403 22.46 4.73 -5.28
CA GLN A 403 21.29 4.74 -6.18
C GLN A 403 20.59 6.12 -6.26
N GLN A 404 21.41 7.16 -6.39
CA GLN A 404 20.96 8.54 -6.63
C GLN A 404 20.96 8.85 -8.12
N VAL A 405 19.91 9.52 -8.57
CA VAL A 405 19.73 10.05 -9.93
C VAL A 405 19.54 11.56 -9.84
N GLY A 406 19.82 12.27 -10.92
CA GLY A 406 19.71 13.72 -10.88
C GLY A 406 20.05 14.41 -12.18
N ALA A 407 20.23 15.73 -12.09
CA ALA A 407 20.65 16.56 -13.19
C ALA A 407 21.56 17.70 -12.70
N VAL A 408 22.49 18.09 -13.56
CA VAL A 408 23.26 19.32 -13.47
C VAL A 408 22.69 20.29 -14.51
N VAL A 409 21.99 21.33 -14.04
CA VAL A 409 21.36 22.35 -14.89
C VAL A 409 22.30 23.55 -14.95
N VAL A 410 22.93 23.77 -16.10
CA VAL A 410 23.87 24.88 -16.32
C VAL A 410 23.10 26.08 -16.85
N LEU A 411 23.24 27.21 -16.15
CA LEU A 411 22.59 28.48 -16.47
C LEU A 411 23.60 29.46 -17.07
N ASP A 412 23.14 30.24 -18.04
CA ASP A 412 23.91 31.31 -18.68
C ASP A 412 24.23 32.46 -17.66
N PRO A 413 25.27 33.28 -17.92
CA PRO A 413 25.48 34.55 -17.22
C PRO A 413 24.27 35.50 -17.29
N GLY A 414 24.13 36.39 -16.31
CA GLY A 414 23.00 37.34 -16.21
C GLY A 414 21.82 36.86 -15.34
N GLY A 415 20.71 37.60 -15.26
CA GLY A 415 19.55 37.24 -14.43
C GLY A 415 19.78 37.38 -12.91
N VAL A 416 19.14 36.54 -12.09
CA VAL A 416 19.28 36.57 -10.61
C VAL A 416 20.72 36.21 -10.19
N GLU A 417 21.29 36.97 -9.25
CA GLU A 417 22.64 36.73 -8.71
C GLU A 417 22.78 35.33 -8.08
N ALA A 418 23.94 34.68 -8.24
CA ALA A 418 24.21 33.33 -7.74
C ALA A 418 23.90 33.15 -6.24
N ARG A 419 24.21 34.18 -5.42
CA ARG A 419 23.95 34.21 -3.97
C ARG A 419 22.46 34.24 -3.60
N ARG A 420 21.59 34.70 -4.50
CA ARG A 420 20.14 34.79 -4.30
C ARG A 420 19.39 33.56 -4.81
N LEU A 421 20.01 32.76 -5.68
CA LEU A 421 19.40 31.55 -6.24
C LEU A 421 18.94 30.53 -5.18
N PRO A 422 19.68 30.26 -4.08
CA PRO A 422 19.16 29.35 -3.04
C PRO A 422 17.81 29.80 -2.45
N ARG A 423 17.62 31.11 -2.25
CA ARG A 423 16.35 31.67 -1.76
C ARG A 423 15.25 31.51 -2.80
N LEU A 424 15.53 31.84 -4.06
CA LEU A 424 14.60 31.62 -5.16
C LEU A 424 14.17 30.15 -5.25
N LEU A 425 15.11 29.20 -5.18
CA LEU A 425 14.78 27.76 -5.20
C LEU A 425 13.91 27.37 -4.00
N ALA A 426 14.17 27.91 -2.81
CA ALA A 426 13.34 27.64 -1.64
C ALA A 426 11.90 28.17 -1.80
N ASP A 427 11.74 29.33 -2.43
CA ASP A 427 10.42 29.90 -2.74
C ASP A 427 9.69 29.06 -3.79
N LEU A 428 10.38 28.63 -4.85
CA LEU A 428 9.83 27.70 -5.85
C LEU A 428 9.39 26.37 -5.24
N VAL A 429 10.14 25.82 -4.28
CA VAL A 429 9.73 24.61 -3.55
C VAL A 429 8.45 24.87 -2.77
N ARG A 430 8.37 25.98 -2.01
CA ARG A 430 7.19 26.32 -1.21
C ARG A 430 5.93 26.49 -2.06
N GLU A 431 6.08 27.12 -3.22
CA GLU A 431 4.95 27.44 -4.10
C GLU A 431 4.52 26.27 -4.99
N ARG A 432 5.48 25.52 -5.55
CA ARG A 432 5.21 24.57 -6.64
C ARG A 432 5.30 23.11 -6.23
N ALA A 433 6.13 22.74 -5.24
CA ALA A 433 6.29 21.35 -4.83
C ALA A 433 4.97 20.68 -4.36
N PRO A 434 4.06 21.37 -3.63
CA PRO A 434 2.74 20.81 -3.27
C PRO A 434 1.90 20.34 -4.46
N GLY A 435 2.10 20.92 -5.65
CA GLY A 435 1.43 20.56 -6.89
C GLY A 435 2.06 19.37 -7.63
N ILE A 436 3.25 18.92 -7.20
CA ILE A 436 4.04 17.88 -7.86
C ILE A 436 4.10 16.65 -6.94
N ASP A 437 3.23 15.65 -7.22
CA ASP A 437 3.06 14.44 -6.39
C ASP A 437 4.37 13.69 -6.08
N LEU A 438 5.36 13.74 -6.98
CA LEU A 438 6.67 13.13 -6.75
C LEU A 438 7.46 13.83 -5.63
N LEU A 439 7.41 15.17 -5.55
CA LEU A 439 8.16 15.95 -4.58
C LEU A 439 7.52 15.96 -3.20
N CYS A 440 6.23 15.63 -3.13
CA CYS A 440 5.48 15.45 -1.88
C CYS A 440 5.70 14.06 -1.24
N ARG A 441 6.71 13.29 -1.64
CA ARG A 441 6.92 11.92 -1.14
C ARG A 441 8.23 11.82 -0.37
N SER A 442 8.11 11.37 0.87
CA SER A 442 9.22 10.98 1.74
C SER A 442 9.14 9.50 2.08
N LEU A 443 10.25 8.91 2.54
CA LEU A 443 10.27 7.53 3.02
C LEU A 443 10.23 7.52 4.55
N THR A 444 9.37 6.67 5.12
CA THR A 444 9.44 6.39 6.57
C THR A 444 10.78 5.74 6.89
N ASP A 445 11.43 6.23 7.94
CA ASP A 445 12.51 5.48 8.57
C ASP A 445 11.91 4.26 9.31
N GLY A 446 12.45 3.06 9.07
CA GLY A 446 11.98 1.83 9.72
C GLY A 446 12.10 0.54 8.92
N ARG A 447 11.82 -0.60 9.59
CA ARG A 447 11.97 -1.98 9.05
C ARG A 447 11.13 -2.29 7.80
N SER A 448 10.20 -1.41 7.43
CA SER A 448 9.32 -1.54 6.27
C SER A 448 9.16 -0.20 5.54
N PRO A 449 9.94 0.10 4.49
CA PRO A 449 9.89 1.41 3.85
C PRO A 449 8.53 1.61 3.20
N ARG A 450 7.86 2.71 3.57
CA ARG A 450 6.58 3.18 3.04
C ARG A 450 6.78 4.60 2.53
N TRP A 451 6.05 4.93 1.46
CA TRP A 451 5.90 6.32 1.09
C TRP A 451 5.04 7.00 2.15
N VAL A 452 5.48 8.18 2.59
CA VAL A 452 4.68 9.15 3.33
C VAL A 452 4.45 10.33 2.40
N ARG A 453 3.24 10.87 2.40
CA ARG A 453 2.99 12.13 1.71
C ARG A 453 3.30 13.29 2.64
N ASP A 454 4.19 14.17 2.21
CA ASP A 454 4.40 15.50 2.78
C ASP A 454 3.73 16.52 1.84
N PRO A 455 2.51 16.99 2.14
CA PRO A 455 1.77 17.88 1.25
C PRO A 455 2.39 19.29 1.15
N ALA A 456 3.30 19.66 2.05
CA ALA A 456 3.97 20.96 2.05
C ALA A 456 5.46 20.78 2.39
N PRO A 457 6.27 20.26 1.44
CA PRO A 457 7.67 19.97 1.68
C PRO A 457 8.43 21.19 2.20
N ASP A 458 9.10 21.04 3.34
CA ASP A 458 9.90 22.11 3.94
C ASP A 458 11.10 22.46 3.06
N PRO A 459 11.18 23.68 2.48
CA PRO A 459 12.31 24.07 1.64
C PRO A 459 13.66 23.95 2.34
N GLY A 460 13.72 24.14 3.67
CA GLY A 460 14.96 24.03 4.44
C GLY A 460 15.57 22.63 4.45
N ARG A 461 14.77 21.59 4.18
CA ARG A 461 15.24 20.19 4.06
C ARG A 461 15.71 19.85 2.65
N HIS A 462 15.20 20.56 1.65
CA HIS A 462 15.39 20.21 0.25
C HIS A 462 16.33 21.17 -0.49
N VAL A 463 16.59 22.37 0.01
CA VAL A 463 17.45 23.36 -0.64
C VAL A 463 18.61 23.73 0.29
N ARG A 464 19.86 23.57 -0.18
CA ARG A 464 21.02 24.04 0.56
C ARG A 464 21.00 25.57 0.65
N ALA A 465 21.04 26.09 1.88
CA ALA A 465 20.92 27.52 2.16
C ALA A 465 22.03 28.38 1.54
N ALA A 466 23.23 27.81 1.36
CA ALA A 466 24.37 28.46 0.73
C ALA A 466 24.80 27.73 -0.55
N PRO A 467 25.39 28.44 -1.52
CA PRO A 467 26.06 27.81 -2.65
C PRO A 467 27.16 26.85 -2.19
N LEU A 468 27.43 25.80 -2.98
CA LEU A 468 28.41 24.79 -2.62
C LEU A 468 29.83 25.35 -2.58
N THR A 469 30.50 25.10 -1.46
CA THR A 469 31.93 25.31 -1.28
C THR A 469 32.63 23.94 -1.21
N VAL A 470 33.67 23.73 -2.01
CA VAL A 470 34.40 22.45 -2.08
C VAL A 470 35.90 22.74 -1.93
N GLY A 471 36.62 21.92 -1.17
CA GLY A 471 38.06 22.07 -0.95
C GLY A 471 38.43 23.01 0.21
N PRO A 472 39.72 23.06 0.60
CA PRO A 472 40.21 23.84 1.75
C PRO A 472 39.98 25.35 1.62
N ASP A 473 40.03 25.88 0.40
CA ASP A 473 39.76 27.31 0.10
C ASP A 473 38.30 27.58 -0.28
N GLY A 474 37.44 26.55 -0.20
CA GLY A 474 36.02 26.63 -0.54
C GLY A 474 35.71 26.76 -2.04
N ARG A 475 36.69 26.64 -2.94
CA ARG A 475 36.54 26.79 -4.39
C ARG A 475 36.79 25.48 -5.15
N TYR A 476 35.96 25.19 -6.15
CA TYR A 476 36.13 24.07 -7.09
C TYR A 476 36.58 24.57 -8.47
N ARG A 477 37.15 23.72 -9.34
CA ARG A 477 37.71 24.17 -10.64
C ARG A 477 36.65 24.23 -11.75
N SER A 478 35.65 23.37 -11.70
CA SER A 478 34.58 23.27 -12.70
C SER A 478 33.24 22.84 -12.08
N VAL A 479 32.13 23.12 -12.77
CA VAL A 479 30.80 22.61 -12.37
C VAL A 479 30.78 21.09 -12.19
N ASP A 480 31.60 20.36 -12.95
CA ASP A 480 31.73 18.90 -12.86
C ASP A 480 32.39 18.45 -11.53
N ASP A 481 33.30 19.25 -10.96
CA ASP A 481 33.88 19.01 -9.63
C ASP A 481 32.84 19.24 -8.53
N ALA A 482 32.03 20.30 -8.65
CA ALA A 482 30.93 20.57 -7.73
C ALA A 482 29.87 19.45 -7.77
N ALA A 483 29.53 18.97 -8.97
CA ALA A 483 28.65 17.82 -9.14
C ALA A 483 29.27 16.56 -8.51
N THR A 484 30.57 16.31 -8.71
CA THR A 484 31.28 15.18 -8.08
C THR A 484 31.17 15.21 -6.56
N ALA A 485 31.36 16.38 -5.94
CA ALA A 485 31.21 16.55 -4.49
C ALA A 485 29.76 16.38 -4.02
N PHE A 486 28.79 17.03 -4.69
CA PHE A 486 27.38 16.99 -4.31
C PHE A 486 26.79 15.57 -4.37
N PHE A 487 27.10 14.81 -5.41
CA PHE A 487 26.66 13.42 -5.56
C PHE A 487 27.57 12.40 -4.83
N GLY A 488 28.65 12.85 -4.19
CA GLY A 488 29.56 11.99 -3.42
C GLY A 488 29.04 11.64 -2.02
N SER A 489 28.06 12.40 -1.51
CA SER A 489 27.37 12.09 -0.25
C SER A 489 26.07 11.34 -0.52
N ALA A 490 25.82 10.25 0.21
CA ALA A 490 24.55 9.54 0.11
C ALA A 490 23.39 10.43 0.59
N LEU A 491 22.29 10.42 -0.15
CA LEU A 491 21.08 11.17 0.15
C LEU A 491 20.30 10.34 1.13
N ASP A 492 19.85 10.97 2.21
CA ASP A 492 18.94 10.33 3.14
C ASP A 492 17.63 9.96 2.39
N PRO A 493 17.27 8.65 2.32
CA PRO A 493 16.01 8.23 1.72
C PRO A 493 14.79 8.92 2.33
N ALA A 494 14.84 9.37 3.60
CA ALA A 494 13.77 10.11 4.25
C ALA A 494 13.55 11.51 3.65
N VAL A 495 14.61 12.16 3.17
CA VAL A 495 14.54 13.45 2.45
C VAL A 495 14.19 13.23 0.98
N ALA A 496 14.62 12.10 0.40
CA ALA A 496 14.30 11.60 -0.93
C ALA A 496 14.76 12.47 -2.13
N TRP A 497 14.86 13.80 -2.02
CA TRP A 497 15.40 14.70 -3.05
C TRP A 497 15.97 16.01 -2.47
N GLU A 498 16.94 16.62 -3.16
CA GLU A 498 17.65 17.82 -2.72
C GLU A 498 18.18 18.65 -3.90
N LEU A 499 18.27 19.96 -3.70
CA LEU A 499 18.78 20.97 -4.62
C LEU A 499 19.95 21.74 -4.00
N ALA A 500 20.93 22.09 -4.82
CA ALA A 500 22.02 22.98 -4.45
C ALA A 500 22.41 23.90 -5.61
N VAL A 501 23.04 25.02 -5.28
CA VAL A 501 23.56 25.99 -6.26
C VAL A 501 25.08 25.91 -6.26
N ALA A 502 25.68 25.95 -7.45
CA ALA A 502 27.12 25.83 -7.66
C ALA A 502 27.58 26.94 -8.64
N PRO A 503 28.15 28.06 -8.15
CA PRO A 503 28.69 29.15 -8.98
C PRO A 503 30.06 28.78 -9.57
N GLU A 504 30.23 28.83 -10.89
CA GLU A 504 31.49 28.48 -11.53
C GLU A 504 32.58 29.54 -11.24
N PRO A 505 33.76 29.21 -10.67
CA PRO A 505 34.67 30.25 -10.20
C PRO A 505 35.39 31.06 -11.28
N ALA A 506 35.44 30.55 -12.52
CA ALA A 506 36.13 31.19 -13.63
C ALA A 506 35.19 31.93 -14.60
N THR A 507 33.87 31.83 -14.43
CA THR A 507 32.87 32.42 -15.32
C THR A 507 31.69 32.97 -14.51
N ASP A 508 30.78 33.77 -15.10
CA ASP A 508 29.51 34.14 -14.43
C ASP A 508 28.41 33.07 -14.58
N ARG A 509 28.79 31.84 -14.94
CA ARG A 509 27.86 30.70 -15.04
C ARG A 509 27.55 30.16 -13.66
N VAL A 510 26.33 29.65 -13.53
CA VAL A 510 25.87 28.99 -12.31
C VAL A 510 25.20 27.68 -12.67
N ALA A 511 25.43 26.65 -11.87
CA ALA A 511 24.73 25.39 -12.00
C ALA A 511 23.75 25.17 -10.84
N VAL A 512 22.55 24.67 -11.16
CA VAL A 512 21.63 24.09 -10.18
C VAL A 512 21.83 22.58 -10.22
N LEU A 513 22.24 22.01 -9.10
CA LEU A 513 22.44 20.58 -8.92
C LEU A 513 21.21 19.99 -8.25
N ALA A 514 20.57 19.02 -8.91
CA ALA A 514 19.39 18.35 -8.40
C ALA A 514 19.67 16.86 -8.24
N ARG A 515 19.45 16.31 -7.04
CA ARG A 515 19.56 14.87 -6.77
C ARG A 515 18.28 14.33 -6.17
N ALA A 516 17.95 13.10 -6.50
CA ALA A 516 16.81 12.36 -5.98
C ALA A 516 17.18 10.88 -5.81
N HIS A 517 16.57 10.20 -4.83
CA HIS A 517 16.71 8.76 -4.72
C HIS A 517 15.93 8.08 -5.86
N HIS A 518 16.53 7.09 -6.53
CA HIS A 518 15.91 6.39 -7.66
C HIS A 518 14.61 5.63 -7.30
N ALA A 519 14.28 5.50 -6.01
CA ALA A 519 13.01 4.92 -5.58
C ALA A 519 11.83 5.85 -5.89
N LEU A 520 12.02 7.18 -5.91
CA LEU A 520 10.96 8.16 -6.16
C LEU A 520 10.35 8.05 -7.56
N GLY A 521 11.18 7.73 -8.55
CA GLY A 521 10.76 7.65 -9.93
C GLY A 521 11.90 7.30 -10.85
N ASP A 522 11.54 6.98 -12.09
CA ASP A 522 12.53 6.80 -13.13
C ASP A 522 13.03 8.16 -13.66
N GLY A 523 14.13 8.15 -14.41
CA GLY A 523 14.76 9.39 -14.86
C GLY A 523 13.83 10.33 -15.62
N LEU A 524 12.81 9.83 -16.33
CA LEU A 524 11.87 10.66 -17.07
C LEU A 524 10.90 11.37 -16.14
N VAL A 525 10.32 10.67 -15.16
CA VAL A 525 9.42 11.28 -14.17
C VAL A 525 10.15 12.31 -13.32
N ILE A 526 11.41 12.05 -12.97
CA ILE A 526 12.24 13.01 -12.22
C ILE A 526 12.56 14.24 -13.07
N THR A 527 12.89 14.04 -14.35
CA THR A 527 13.13 15.17 -15.28
C THR A 527 11.88 16.03 -15.42
N ASP A 528 10.70 15.42 -15.61
CA ASP A 528 9.43 16.14 -15.70
C ASP A 528 9.14 16.94 -14.43
N ALA A 529 9.41 16.36 -13.25
CA ALA A 529 9.25 17.04 -11.96
C ALA A 529 10.21 18.22 -11.80
N LEU A 530 11.48 18.08 -12.21
CA LEU A 530 12.47 19.15 -12.16
C LEU A 530 12.11 20.29 -13.12
N VAL A 531 11.61 19.98 -14.32
CA VAL A 531 11.14 21.01 -15.26
C VAL A 531 9.94 21.76 -14.68
N ALA A 532 8.96 21.05 -14.12
CA ALA A 532 7.79 21.68 -13.50
C ALA A 532 8.17 22.57 -12.30
N LEU A 533 9.15 22.13 -11.50
CA LEU A 533 9.62 22.87 -10.33
C LEU A 533 10.45 24.10 -10.71
N LEU A 534 11.45 23.93 -11.57
CA LEU A 534 12.53 24.90 -11.74
C LEU A 534 12.27 25.94 -12.84
N THR A 535 11.52 25.60 -13.90
CA THR A 535 11.45 26.48 -15.08
C THR A 535 10.37 27.55 -14.96
N ASP A 536 10.66 28.77 -15.39
CA ASP A 536 9.75 29.92 -15.35
C ASP A 536 8.51 29.69 -16.24
N GLU A 537 8.66 29.04 -17.39
CA GLU A 537 7.57 28.75 -18.34
C GLU A 537 6.52 27.75 -17.83
N SER A 538 6.79 27.11 -16.69
CA SER A 538 5.83 26.22 -16.03
C SER A 538 4.88 26.99 -15.11
N ALA A 539 5.21 28.25 -14.76
CA ALA A 539 4.39 29.13 -13.91
C ALA A 539 3.07 29.54 -14.60
N GLU A 540 3.05 29.62 -15.92
CA GLU A 540 1.90 30.10 -16.71
C GLU A 540 0.78 29.06 -16.90
N ARG A 541 0.97 27.81 -16.42
CA ARG A 541 0.00 26.72 -16.61
C ARG A 541 -0.52 26.22 -15.26
N PRO A 542 -1.80 26.48 -14.91
CA PRO A 542 -2.39 25.87 -13.72
C PRO A 542 -2.40 24.34 -13.85
N HIS A 543 -1.85 23.66 -12.85
CA HIS A 543 -1.74 22.21 -12.83
C HIS A 543 -3.11 21.57 -12.58
N GLY A 544 -3.76 21.10 -13.64
CA GLY A 544 -5.02 20.38 -13.54
C GLY A 544 -4.86 19.04 -12.83
N ARG A 545 -5.66 18.83 -11.76
CA ARG A 545 -5.83 17.55 -11.07
C ARG A 545 -6.11 16.42 -12.07
N ALA A 546 -5.38 15.32 -11.96
CA ALA A 546 -5.55 14.15 -12.84
C ALA A 546 -6.97 13.55 -12.69
N ARG A 547 -7.77 13.57 -13.77
CA ARG A 547 -9.03 12.82 -13.88
C ARG A 547 -8.72 11.35 -14.16
N GLY A 548 -9.38 10.46 -13.41
CA GLY A 548 -9.24 9.01 -13.57
C GLY A 548 -9.84 8.49 -14.88
N VAL A 549 -9.13 7.57 -15.53
CA VAL A 549 -9.63 6.80 -16.69
C VAL A 549 -9.24 5.33 -16.52
N GLU A 550 -10.15 4.47 -16.98
CA GLU A 550 -10.16 3.01 -16.91
C GLU A 550 -8.88 2.34 -17.41
N ARG A 551 -8.58 1.19 -16.80
CA ARG A 551 -7.48 0.31 -17.18
C ARG A 551 -8.00 -0.97 -17.85
N PRO A 552 -7.25 -1.49 -18.84
CA PRO A 552 -7.67 -2.66 -19.58
C PRO A 552 -7.71 -3.91 -18.68
N PRO A 553 -8.52 -4.93 -19.04
CA PRO A 553 -8.67 -6.14 -18.24
C PRO A 553 -7.33 -6.91 -18.18
N ARG A 554 -7.04 -7.58 -17.04
CA ARG A 554 -5.79 -8.33 -16.87
C ARG A 554 -5.98 -9.77 -16.37
N PRO A 555 -5.13 -10.71 -16.83
CA PRO A 555 -5.49 -12.11 -17.02
C PRO A 555 -5.33 -13.00 -15.77
N LEU A 556 -5.90 -14.21 -15.88
CA LEU A 556 -6.00 -15.33 -14.94
C LEU A 556 -4.69 -15.76 -14.24
N ARG A 557 -4.84 -16.42 -13.08
CA ARG A 557 -3.81 -16.71 -12.06
C ARG A 557 -2.66 -17.65 -12.50
N TRP A 558 -2.92 -18.68 -13.30
CA TRP A 558 -1.86 -19.58 -13.77
C TRP A 558 -0.83 -18.85 -14.66
N ARG A 559 -1.29 -17.86 -15.44
CA ARG A 559 -0.41 -16.96 -16.20
C ARG A 559 0.47 -16.07 -15.31
N ARG A 560 0.18 -15.89 -14.01
CA ARG A 560 1.01 -15.10 -13.06
C ARG A 560 2.09 -15.96 -12.37
N ALA A 561 1.76 -17.19 -11.98
CA ALA A 561 2.74 -18.15 -11.47
C ALA A 561 3.75 -18.52 -12.57
N ALA A 562 3.25 -18.82 -13.77
CA ALA A 562 4.08 -19.05 -14.95
C ALA A 562 4.94 -17.83 -15.32
N ARG A 563 4.46 -16.59 -15.11
CA ARG A 563 5.26 -15.36 -15.31
C ARG A 563 6.35 -15.16 -14.25
N THR A 564 6.10 -15.57 -13.01
CA THR A 564 7.08 -15.46 -11.91
C THR A 564 8.18 -16.49 -12.09
N LEU A 565 7.81 -17.74 -12.40
CA LEU A 565 8.75 -18.80 -12.77
C LEU A 565 9.51 -18.46 -14.05
N ARG A 566 8.84 -17.97 -15.09
CA ARG A 566 9.50 -17.47 -16.31
C ARG A 566 10.41 -16.28 -16.05
N GLY A 567 10.04 -15.35 -15.16
CA GLY A 567 10.87 -14.20 -14.81
C GLY A 567 12.16 -14.61 -14.09
N LEU A 568 12.05 -15.52 -13.10
CA LEU A 568 13.20 -16.10 -12.41
C LEU A 568 14.06 -16.97 -13.35
N TRP A 569 13.43 -17.77 -14.20
CA TRP A 569 14.14 -18.57 -15.21
C TRP A 569 14.83 -17.70 -16.24
N HIS A 570 14.21 -16.60 -16.70
CA HIS A 570 14.84 -15.64 -17.60
C HIS A 570 16.06 -14.97 -16.93
N LEU A 571 15.99 -14.62 -15.65
CA LEU A 571 17.16 -14.12 -14.91
C LEU A 571 18.29 -15.16 -14.82
N ALA A 572 17.93 -16.42 -14.56
CA ALA A 572 18.89 -17.52 -14.46
C ALA A 572 19.50 -17.91 -15.82
N ALA A 573 18.72 -17.79 -16.90
CA ALA A 573 19.10 -18.18 -18.25
C ALA A 573 19.85 -17.07 -19.02
N MET A 574 19.95 -15.84 -18.48
CA MET A 574 20.75 -14.79 -19.13
C MET A 574 22.24 -15.12 -19.03
N PRO A 575 22.95 -15.25 -20.16
CA PRO A 575 24.38 -15.50 -20.15
C PRO A 575 25.12 -14.32 -19.51
N PRO A 576 26.18 -14.58 -18.72
CA PRO A 576 26.97 -13.51 -18.11
C PRO A 576 27.55 -12.58 -19.19
N ALA A 577 27.71 -11.30 -18.85
CA ALA A 577 28.22 -10.29 -19.77
C ALA A 577 29.66 -10.55 -20.21
N GLY A 578 30.45 -11.20 -19.35
CA GLY A 578 31.86 -11.51 -19.56
C GLY A 578 32.78 -10.54 -18.80
N ARG A 579 34.03 -10.44 -19.23
CA ARG A 579 35.00 -9.47 -18.71
C ARG A 579 34.94 -8.19 -19.55
N SER A 580 35.13 -7.04 -18.91
CA SER A 580 35.23 -5.74 -19.59
C SER A 580 36.16 -4.81 -18.81
N PRO A 581 36.95 -3.95 -19.49
CA PRO A 581 37.73 -2.89 -18.84
C PRO A 581 36.88 -1.89 -18.03
N LEU A 582 35.57 -1.85 -18.27
CA LEU A 582 34.62 -0.97 -17.56
C LEU A 582 34.09 -1.56 -16.24
N THR A 583 34.53 -2.76 -15.88
CA THR A 583 34.07 -3.47 -14.68
C THR A 583 35.21 -3.63 -13.68
N GLY A 584 34.92 -3.41 -12.39
CA GLY A 584 35.93 -3.38 -11.34
C GLY A 584 35.32 -3.41 -9.94
N THR A 585 36.10 -3.07 -8.93
CA THR A 585 35.61 -2.94 -7.55
C THR A 585 35.32 -1.48 -7.28
N VAL A 586 34.04 -1.12 -7.10
CA VAL A 586 33.66 0.24 -6.71
C VAL A 586 34.13 0.50 -5.27
N ARG A 587 35.08 1.43 -5.09
CA ARG A 587 35.77 1.67 -3.80
C ARG A 587 35.01 2.59 -2.84
N GLY A 588 34.24 3.54 -3.35
CA GLY A 588 33.53 4.54 -2.53
C GLY A 588 32.34 5.18 -3.24
N PRO A 589 31.61 6.09 -2.57
CA PRO A 589 30.45 6.79 -3.14
C PRO A 589 30.79 7.97 -4.05
N VAL A 590 32.04 8.45 -4.01
CA VAL A 590 32.49 9.61 -4.79
C VAL A 590 32.87 9.16 -6.19
N HIS A 591 32.00 9.46 -7.15
CA HIS A 591 32.18 9.11 -8.56
C HIS A 591 32.44 10.36 -9.38
N ARG A 592 33.47 10.34 -10.24
CA ARG A 592 33.84 11.46 -11.12
C ARG A 592 32.69 11.75 -12.08
N ARG A 593 32.31 13.03 -12.19
CA ARG A 593 31.31 13.51 -13.13
C ARG A 593 32.00 14.24 -14.28
N ILE A 594 31.55 13.98 -15.50
CA ILE A 594 32.08 14.61 -16.71
C ILE A 594 30.90 14.99 -17.61
N GLY A 595 30.81 16.27 -17.94
CA GLY A 595 29.81 16.82 -18.85
C GLY A 595 30.30 16.94 -20.28
N VAL A 596 29.49 16.49 -21.24
CA VAL A 596 29.77 16.65 -22.68
C VAL A 596 28.55 17.19 -23.37
N ASP A 597 28.68 18.35 -24.01
CA ASP A 597 27.61 18.94 -24.80
C ASP A 597 27.89 18.72 -26.29
N LEU A 598 26.90 18.17 -26.99
CA LEU A 598 26.92 17.92 -28.43
C LEU A 598 25.98 18.86 -29.16
N ASP A 599 26.32 19.19 -30.40
CA ASP A 599 25.43 19.97 -31.27
C ASP A 599 24.17 19.15 -31.62
N GLY A 600 23.03 19.56 -31.08
CA GLY A 600 21.76 18.84 -31.22
C GLY A 600 21.27 18.74 -32.67
N PRO A 601 21.30 19.83 -33.46
CA PRO A 601 21.14 19.79 -34.91
C PRO A 601 22.01 18.74 -35.60
N ALA A 602 23.33 18.70 -35.36
CA ALA A 602 24.22 17.69 -35.94
C ALA A 602 23.81 16.25 -35.54
N VAL A 603 23.48 16.00 -34.27
CA VAL A 603 22.98 14.69 -33.81
C VAL A 603 21.73 14.27 -34.60
N ARG A 604 20.78 15.19 -34.81
CA ARG A 604 19.56 14.89 -35.57
C ARG A 604 19.81 14.72 -37.06
N ALA A 605 20.75 15.47 -37.63
CA ALA A 605 21.14 15.36 -39.03
C ALA A 605 21.79 14.00 -39.28
N ALA A 606 22.79 13.63 -38.47
CA ALA A 606 23.44 12.32 -38.54
C ALA A 606 22.44 11.17 -38.32
N ALA A 607 21.52 11.28 -37.35
CA ALA A 607 20.56 10.21 -37.09
C ALA A 607 19.63 9.99 -38.31
N ARG A 608 19.22 11.08 -38.96
CA ARG A 608 18.43 11.05 -40.20
C ARG A 608 19.22 10.48 -41.38
N ALA A 609 20.48 10.89 -41.56
CA ALA A 609 21.35 10.39 -42.63
C ALA A 609 21.53 8.86 -42.55
N HIS A 610 21.68 8.32 -41.34
CA HIS A 610 21.78 6.87 -41.11
C HIS A 610 20.44 6.14 -41.02
N GLY A 611 19.30 6.83 -41.12
CA GLY A 611 17.97 6.23 -41.01
C GLY A 611 17.65 5.64 -39.63
N VAL A 612 18.26 6.15 -38.55
CA VAL A 612 18.11 5.62 -37.18
C VAL A 612 17.52 6.66 -36.22
N GLY A 613 17.04 6.20 -35.07
CA GLY A 613 16.62 7.10 -33.98
C GLY A 613 17.80 7.76 -33.27
N THR A 614 17.59 8.94 -32.68
CA THR A 614 18.62 9.69 -31.92
C THR A 614 19.22 8.87 -30.78
N THR A 615 18.42 8.03 -30.11
CA THR A 615 18.92 7.11 -29.06
C THR A 615 19.96 6.13 -29.60
N ALA A 616 19.69 5.52 -30.75
CA ALA A 616 20.62 4.57 -31.37
C ALA A 616 21.90 5.28 -31.81
N LEU A 617 21.78 6.48 -32.39
CA LEU A 617 22.95 7.28 -32.76
C LEU A 617 23.80 7.65 -31.55
N VAL A 618 23.21 8.18 -30.47
CA VAL A 618 23.98 8.58 -29.28
C VAL A 618 24.70 7.37 -28.65
N LEU A 619 24.06 6.21 -28.63
CA LEU A 619 24.70 4.97 -28.17
C LEU A 619 25.81 4.49 -29.12
N ALA A 620 25.69 4.73 -30.43
CA ALA A 620 26.73 4.44 -31.41
C ALA A 620 27.94 5.37 -31.26
N VAL A 621 27.71 6.67 -31.06
CA VAL A 621 28.75 7.65 -30.74
C VAL A 621 29.50 7.25 -29.47
N LEU A 622 28.79 6.79 -28.44
CA LEU A 622 29.40 6.26 -27.22
C LEU A 622 30.21 4.99 -27.48
N ALA A 623 29.67 4.04 -28.25
CA ALA A 623 30.38 2.81 -28.61
C ALA A 623 31.67 3.10 -29.40
N GLU A 624 31.65 4.09 -30.29
CA GLU A 624 32.82 4.57 -31.03
C GLU A 624 33.85 5.24 -30.11
N ALA A 625 33.40 6.09 -29.20
CA ALA A 625 34.30 6.73 -28.24
C ALA A 625 34.98 5.68 -27.34
N LEU A 626 34.24 4.67 -26.88
CA LEU A 626 34.80 3.56 -26.09
C LEU A 626 35.76 2.70 -26.91
N HIS A 627 35.46 2.43 -28.19
CA HIS A 627 36.38 1.74 -29.08
C HIS A 627 37.75 2.45 -29.15
N ARG A 628 37.75 3.76 -29.39
CA ARG A 628 38.98 4.57 -29.44
C ARG A 628 39.71 4.59 -28.10
N THR A 629 38.96 4.70 -27.01
CA THR A 629 39.50 4.65 -25.65
C THR A 629 40.24 3.34 -25.39
N PHE A 630 39.62 2.20 -25.73
CA PHE A 630 40.22 0.88 -25.53
C PHE A 630 41.40 0.60 -26.46
N ALA A 631 41.35 1.10 -27.69
CA ALA A 631 42.44 0.95 -28.65
C ALA A 631 43.69 1.71 -28.18
N GLU A 632 43.53 2.96 -27.73
CA GLU A 632 44.64 3.79 -27.22
C GLU A 632 45.25 3.22 -25.94
N ALA A 633 44.42 2.70 -25.03
CA ALA A 633 44.88 2.10 -23.78
C ALA A 633 45.39 0.64 -23.93
N GLY A 634 45.41 0.07 -25.14
CA GLY A 634 45.88 -1.30 -25.37
C GLY A 634 45.02 -2.40 -24.72
N VAL A 635 43.75 -2.11 -24.42
CA VAL A 635 42.81 -3.03 -23.75
C VAL A 635 41.60 -3.36 -24.64
N PRO A 636 41.82 -3.99 -25.81
CA PRO A 636 40.78 -4.15 -26.81
C PRO A 636 39.60 -4.96 -26.27
N ALA A 637 38.40 -4.40 -26.39
CA ALA A 637 37.14 -5.08 -26.10
C ALA A 637 36.28 -5.09 -27.35
N SER A 638 35.94 -6.28 -27.87
CA SER A 638 35.12 -6.41 -29.08
C SER A 638 33.66 -5.97 -28.87
N ARG A 639 33.17 -6.04 -27.62
CA ARG A 639 31.81 -5.64 -27.25
C ARG A 639 31.72 -5.10 -25.82
N VAL A 640 30.78 -4.19 -25.61
CA VAL A 640 30.35 -3.71 -24.29
C VAL A 640 28.85 -3.95 -24.15
N ARG A 641 28.43 -4.71 -23.13
CA ARG A 641 27.02 -4.91 -22.82
C ARG A 641 26.48 -3.73 -22.02
N ALA A 642 25.70 -2.87 -22.66
CA ALA A 642 25.06 -1.73 -22.03
C ALA A 642 23.68 -2.11 -21.47
N MET A 643 23.38 -1.62 -20.28
CA MET A 643 22.06 -1.70 -19.69
C MET A 643 21.25 -0.48 -20.13
N VAL A 644 20.29 -0.69 -21.05
CA VAL A 644 19.51 0.39 -21.67
C VAL A 644 18.06 0.35 -21.19
N PRO A 645 17.51 1.47 -20.67
CA PRO A 645 16.11 1.54 -20.32
C PRO A 645 15.25 1.64 -21.59
N ILE A 646 14.19 0.84 -21.64
CA ILE A 646 13.21 0.86 -22.72
C ILE A 646 11.88 1.27 -22.12
N THR A 647 11.35 2.39 -22.63
CA THR A 647 10.07 2.92 -22.17
C THR A 647 8.95 2.00 -22.62
N THR A 648 8.19 1.46 -21.66
CA THR A 648 6.97 0.68 -21.93
C THR A 648 5.72 1.57 -22.10
N ARG A 649 5.91 2.88 -22.33
CA ARG A 649 4.82 3.86 -22.49
C ARG A 649 4.13 3.66 -23.85
N THR A 650 2.86 3.27 -23.86
CA THR A 650 2.00 3.51 -25.01
C THR A 650 1.59 4.98 -25.01
N ARG A 651 1.88 5.71 -26.11
CA ARG A 651 1.61 7.14 -26.26
C ARG A 651 0.12 7.52 -26.27
N ALA A 652 -0.79 6.54 -26.24
CA ALA A 652 -2.22 6.72 -26.47
C ALA A 652 -3.11 6.49 -25.22
N GLY A 653 -2.64 6.81 -24.01
CA GLY A 653 -3.47 6.59 -22.82
C GLY A 653 -3.12 7.42 -21.58
N ALA A 654 -4.07 7.50 -20.65
CA ALA A 654 -4.06 8.26 -19.40
C ALA A 654 -2.93 7.91 -18.39
N ASP A 655 -2.06 6.95 -18.72
CA ASP A 655 -0.90 6.52 -17.91
C ASP A 655 0.31 7.47 -18.03
N ALA A 656 0.21 8.55 -18.81
CA ALA A 656 1.30 9.50 -19.08
C ALA A 656 1.74 10.36 -17.87
N ARG A 657 0.92 10.49 -16.82
CA ARG A 657 1.15 11.37 -15.65
C ARG A 657 1.29 10.66 -14.29
N ALA A 658 1.44 9.34 -14.28
CA ALA A 658 1.48 8.55 -13.03
C ALA A 658 2.92 8.37 -12.49
N THR A 659 3.11 8.59 -11.18
CA THR A 659 4.41 8.54 -10.47
C THR A 659 4.97 7.12 -10.22
N GLY A 660 6.29 7.01 -10.01
CA GLY A 660 7.05 5.76 -9.72
C GLY A 660 7.78 5.15 -10.93
N ASN A 661 8.61 4.12 -10.71
CA ASN A 661 9.43 3.49 -11.76
C ASN A 661 8.59 2.63 -12.73
N ARG A 662 8.65 2.91 -14.05
CA ARG A 662 7.90 2.13 -15.09
C ARG A 662 8.73 1.75 -16.32
N MET A 663 10.04 1.80 -16.23
CA MET A 663 10.93 1.37 -17.32
C MET A 663 11.34 -0.11 -17.15
N ALA A 664 11.36 -0.84 -18.25
CA ALA A 664 12.03 -2.13 -18.30
C ALA A 664 13.48 -1.87 -18.71
N VAL A 665 14.40 -2.59 -18.08
CA VAL A 665 15.82 -2.40 -18.29
C VAL A 665 16.36 -3.64 -19.00
N VAL A 666 16.92 -3.47 -20.21
CA VAL A 666 17.29 -4.57 -21.09
C VAL A 666 18.75 -4.46 -21.49
N PRO A 667 19.53 -5.56 -21.48
CA PRO A 667 20.89 -5.55 -21.98
C PRO A 667 20.93 -5.42 -23.51
N ALA A 668 21.80 -4.55 -24.01
CA ALA A 668 22.11 -4.39 -25.43
C ALA A 668 23.63 -4.50 -25.63
N ASP A 669 24.08 -5.38 -26.52
CA ASP A 669 25.50 -5.54 -26.84
C ASP A 669 25.92 -4.46 -27.86
N LEU A 670 26.71 -3.50 -27.40
CA LEU A 670 27.27 -2.43 -28.22
C LEU A 670 28.63 -2.89 -28.78
N PRO A 671 28.84 -2.86 -30.11
CA PRO A 671 30.11 -3.24 -30.71
C PRO A 671 31.18 -2.17 -30.47
N THR A 672 32.29 -2.57 -29.88
CA THR A 672 33.45 -1.72 -29.57
C THR A 672 34.75 -2.24 -30.20
N GLY A 673 34.67 -3.31 -30.99
CA GLY A 673 35.79 -3.80 -31.81
C GLY A 673 35.98 -2.99 -33.11
N PRO A 674 37.10 -3.19 -33.84
CA PRO A 674 37.41 -2.46 -35.07
C PRO A 674 36.31 -2.62 -36.13
N MET A 675 35.72 -1.50 -36.56
CA MET A 675 34.76 -1.45 -37.66
C MET A 675 34.53 -0.01 -38.14
N PRO A 676 34.10 0.20 -39.40
CA PRO A 676 33.67 1.52 -39.89
C PRO A 676 32.54 2.16 -39.05
N PRO A 677 32.56 3.49 -38.83
CA PRO A 677 31.56 4.18 -37.99
C PRO A 677 30.11 3.98 -38.43
N HIS A 678 29.81 4.04 -39.74
CA HIS A 678 28.45 3.84 -40.26
C HIS A 678 27.92 2.41 -39.98
N LEU A 679 28.78 1.39 -40.10
CA LEU A 679 28.41 0.01 -39.72
C LEU A 679 28.17 -0.13 -38.22
N ARG A 680 28.92 0.62 -37.39
CA ARG A 680 28.70 0.68 -35.94
C ARG A 680 27.34 1.26 -35.60
N VAL A 681 26.92 2.34 -36.26
CA VAL A 681 25.58 2.93 -36.12
C VAL A 681 24.49 1.90 -36.43
N ALA A 682 24.58 1.23 -37.58
CA ALA A 682 23.62 0.22 -37.99
C ALA A 682 23.59 -1.00 -37.03
N ALA A 683 24.75 -1.43 -36.53
CA ALA A 683 24.85 -2.53 -35.57
C ALA A 683 24.24 -2.17 -34.20
N VAL A 684 24.49 -0.97 -33.68
CA VAL A 684 23.88 -0.47 -32.44
C VAL A 684 22.37 -0.32 -32.59
N ALA A 685 21.89 0.26 -33.70
CA ALA A 685 20.46 0.37 -33.96
C ALA A 685 19.75 -0.99 -33.95
N ARG A 686 20.36 -2.01 -34.59
CA ARG A 686 19.87 -3.40 -34.54
C ARG A 686 19.93 -3.99 -33.13
N ALA A 687 20.94 -3.69 -32.33
CA ALA A 687 21.05 -4.17 -30.95
C ALA A 687 19.95 -3.56 -30.05
N VAL A 688 19.74 -2.24 -30.13
CA VAL A 688 18.70 -1.53 -29.38
C VAL A 688 17.30 -1.98 -29.81
N HIS A 689 17.06 -2.14 -31.12
CA HIS A 689 15.79 -2.64 -31.62
C HIS A 689 15.50 -4.07 -31.13
N ARG A 690 16.49 -4.97 -31.16
CA ARG A 690 16.36 -6.33 -30.62
C ARG A 690 16.11 -6.33 -29.11
N ALA A 691 16.72 -5.43 -28.36
CA ALA A 691 16.46 -5.29 -26.93
C ALA A 691 15.01 -4.84 -26.64
N GLY A 692 14.43 -4.01 -27.50
CA GLY A 692 13.06 -3.50 -27.35
C GLY A 692 11.94 -4.43 -27.84
N THR A 693 12.27 -5.53 -28.50
CA THR A 693 11.31 -6.42 -29.17
C THR A 693 11.33 -7.84 -28.59
N GLY A 694 10.36 -8.67 -28.95
CA GLY A 694 10.35 -10.10 -28.61
C GLY A 694 10.03 -10.42 -27.14
N GLY A 695 9.30 -9.56 -26.42
CA GLY A 695 8.85 -9.84 -25.05
C GLY A 695 9.92 -9.65 -23.95
N ARG A 696 11.13 -9.18 -24.31
CA ARG A 696 12.25 -8.98 -23.38
C ARG A 696 11.96 -7.89 -22.32
N PRO A 697 11.35 -6.74 -22.65
CA PRO A 697 10.96 -5.75 -21.65
C PRO A 697 9.99 -6.32 -20.60
N GLU A 698 9.02 -7.11 -21.03
CA GLU A 698 8.04 -7.78 -20.17
C GLU A 698 8.68 -8.83 -19.28
N ALA A 699 9.64 -9.59 -19.81
CA ALA A 699 10.41 -10.57 -19.05
C ALA A 699 11.29 -9.89 -17.98
N ALA A 700 11.98 -8.80 -18.33
CA ALA A 700 12.79 -8.00 -17.40
C ALA A 700 11.92 -7.38 -16.30
N SER A 701 10.75 -6.82 -16.64
CA SER A 701 9.80 -6.30 -15.64
C SER A 701 9.24 -7.42 -14.75
N ALA A 702 8.95 -8.60 -15.30
CA ALA A 702 8.47 -9.75 -14.53
C ALA A 702 9.52 -10.29 -13.56
N ALA A 703 10.79 -10.23 -13.95
CA ALA A 703 11.94 -10.57 -13.14
C ALA A 703 12.11 -9.63 -11.93
N VAL A 704 12.05 -8.31 -12.14
CA VAL A 704 12.08 -7.31 -11.04
C VAL A 704 10.88 -7.49 -10.11
N ASP A 705 9.69 -7.69 -10.66
CA ASP A 705 8.48 -7.99 -9.89
C ASP A 705 8.61 -9.26 -9.04
N ALA A 706 9.29 -10.29 -9.55
CA ALA A 706 9.54 -11.53 -8.84
C ALA A 706 10.55 -11.33 -7.70
N ALA A 707 11.66 -10.63 -7.95
CA ALA A 707 12.67 -10.31 -6.95
C ALA A 707 12.10 -9.49 -5.79
N GLY A 708 11.25 -8.50 -6.08
CA GLY A 708 10.58 -7.70 -5.05
C GLY A 708 9.56 -8.46 -4.18
N ARG A 709 9.19 -9.70 -4.56
CA ARG A 709 8.33 -10.59 -3.75
C ARG A 709 9.11 -11.53 -2.83
N LEU A 710 10.42 -11.59 -2.95
CA LEU A 710 11.25 -12.41 -2.09
C LEU A 710 11.17 -11.94 -0.61
N PRO A 711 11.36 -12.87 0.34
CA PRO A 711 11.56 -12.54 1.75
C PRO A 711 12.68 -11.52 1.95
N ARG A 712 12.53 -10.62 2.92
CA ARG A 712 13.48 -9.53 3.20
C ARG A 712 14.96 -9.91 3.28
N PRO A 713 15.38 -10.97 4.00
CA PRO A 713 16.80 -11.28 4.11
C PRO A 713 17.43 -11.68 2.76
N LEU A 714 16.61 -12.18 1.82
CA LEU A 714 17.07 -12.63 0.51
C LEU A 714 16.99 -11.55 -0.56
N ARG A 715 16.14 -10.53 -0.37
CA ARG A 715 15.84 -9.53 -1.40
C ARG A 715 17.06 -8.69 -1.79
N GLY A 716 17.71 -8.06 -0.83
CA GLY A 716 18.91 -7.24 -1.06
C GLY A 716 20.03 -8.00 -1.77
N PRO A 717 20.48 -9.16 -1.25
CA PRO A 717 21.51 -9.97 -1.90
C PRO A 717 21.15 -10.37 -3.34
N VAL A 718 19.92 -10.83 -3.58
CA VAL A 718 19.47 -11.22 -4.93
C VAL A 718 19.42 -10.01 -5.87
N VAL A 719 18.86 -8.88 -5.43
CA VAL A 719 18.80 -7.65 -6.22
C VAL A 719 20.20 -7.17 -6.61
N ARG A 720 21.15 -7.16 -5.67
CA ARG A 720 22.54 -6.76 -5.95
C ARG A 720 23.29 -7.75 -6.84
N LEU A 721 22.96 -9.04 -6.77
CA LEU A 721 23.52 -10.04 -7.68
C LEU A 721 23.05 -9.82 -9.13
N VAL A 722 21.76 -9.46 -9.32
CA VAL A 722 21.20 -9.21 -10.66
C VAL A 722 21.50 -7.81 -11.20
N HIS A 723 21.69 -6.83 -10.31
CA HIS A 723 22.02 -5.45 -10.66
C HIS A 723 23.52 -5.16 -10.49
N GLY A 724 24.34 -5.80 -11.33
CA GLY A 724 25.78 -5.64 -11.27
C GLY A 724 26.53 -6.27 -12.44
N ARG A 725 27.87 -6.26 -12.35
CA ARG A 725 28.82 -6.62 -13.42
C ARG A 725 28.60 -7.98 -14.09
N ARG A 726 27.88 -8.89 -13.42
CA ARG A 726 27.52 -10.20 -14.00
C ARG A 726 26.67 -10.06 -15.27
N PHE A 727 25.82 -9.03 -15.35
CA PHE A 727 24.82 -8.92 -16.42
C PHE A 727 25.06 -7.78 -17.41
N PHE A 728 25.86 -6.77 -17.05
CA PHE A 728 26.19 -5.65 -17.93
C PHE A 728 27.51 -4.97 -17.51
N HIS A 729 28.12 -4.24 -18.45
CA HIS A 729 29.41 -3.55 -18.29
C HIS A 729 29.26 -2.02 -18.15
N LEU A 730 28.11 -1.47 -18.54
CA LEU A 730 27.83 -0.04 -18.64
C LEU A 730 26.33 0.20 -18.37
N VAL A 731 25.99 1.27 -17.67
CA VAL A 731 24.60 1.79 -17.62
C VAL A 731 24.47 2.91 -18.64
N ALA A 732 23.53 2.82 -19.59
CA ALA A 732 23.36 3.84 -20.62
C ALA A 732 21.89 4.25 -20.77
N SER A 733 21.56 5.53 -20.56
CA SER A 733 20.19 6.05 -20.68
C SER A 733 20.14 7.25 -21.62
N VAL A 734 19.31 7.18 -22.66
CA VAL A 734 19.02 8.34 -23.52
C VAL A 734 17.57 8.73 -23.30
N MET A 735 17.38 9.92 -22.72
CA MET A 735 16.08 10.44 -22.30
C MET A 735 15.60 11.51 -23.29
N PRO A 736 14.28 11.63 -23.50
CA PRO A 736 13.74 12.84 -24.09
C PRO A 736 14.01 14.01 -23.13
N GLY A 737 14.24 15.21 -23.67
CA GLY A 737 14.44 16.41 -22.87
C GLY A 737 13.69 17.61 -23.44
N VAL A 738 13.93 18.78 -22.86
CA VAL A 738 13.22 20.03 -23.22
C VAL A 738 13.87 20.66 -24.44
N ARG A 739 13.18 20.62 -25.59
CA ARG A 739 13.71 21.14 -26.86
C ARG A 739 13.55 22.64 -27.06
N ARG A 740 12.66 23.27 -26.28
CA ARG A 740 12.50 24.72 -26.26
C ARG A 740 13.51 25.34 -25.31
N THR A 741 13.84 26.61 -25.54
CA THR A 741 14.57 27.41 -24.55
C THR A 741 13.70 27.54 -23.29
N VAL A 742 14.32 27.36 -22.12
CA VAL A 742 13.67 27.52 -20.81
C VAL A 742 14.54 28.37 -19.89
N HIS A 743 13.91 29.00 -18.90
CA HIS A 743 14.57 29.89 -17.95
C HIS A 743 14.38 29.45 -16.51
N VAL A 744 15.33 29.78 -15.64
CA VAL A 744 15.27 29.58 -14.19
C VAL A 744 15.65 30.89 -13.54
N GLY A 745 14.69 31.60 -12.94
CA GLY A 745 14.95 32.90 -12.32
C GLY A 745 15.47 33.93 -13.33
N GLY A 746 14.89 33.94 -14.53
CA GLY A 746 15.32 34.79 -15.64
C GLY A 746 16.64 34.40 -16.29
N ARG A 747 17.35 33.38 -15.80
CA ARG A 747 18.55 32.84 -16.45
C ARG A 747 18.19 31.78 -17.48
N ARG A 748 18.73 31.88 -18.69
CA ARG A 748 18.55 30.85 -19.72
C ARG A 748 19.27 29.55 -19.32
N VAL A 749 18.59 28.42 -19.46
CA VAL A 749 19.21 27.10 -19.31
C VAL A 749 20.00 26.75 -20.56
N ASP A 750 21.33 26.66 -20.44
CA ASP A 750 22.25 26.35 -21.54
C ASP A 750 22.44 24.84 -21.72
N ALA A 751 22.49 24.09 -20.61
CA ALA A 751 22.66 22.63 -20.63
C ALA A 751 21.96 21.95 -19.46
N ILE A 752 21.50 20.71 -19.66
CA ILE A 752 20.99 19.83 -18.60
C ILE A 752 21.69 18.49 -18.73
N ARG A 753 22.67 18.22 -17.86
CA ARG A 753 23.47 17.00 -17.90
C ARG A 753 22.90 15.98 -16.90
N PRO A 754 22.35 14.85 -17.36
CA PRO A 754 21.76 13.86 -16.45
C PRO A 754 22.85 13.13 -15.65
N VAL A 755 22.52 12.80 -14.41
CA VAL A 755 23.40 12.05 -13.50
C VAL A 755 22.75 10.71 -13.22
N LEU A 756 23.45 9.62 -13.56
CA LEU A 756 23.01 8.25 -13.34
C LEU A 756 23.87 7.57 -12.26
N PRO A 757 23.29 6.66 -11.47
CA PRO A 757 24.07 5.86 -10.52
C PRO A 757 24.83 4.76 -11.24
N LEU A 758 25.93 4.33 -10.62
CA LEU A 758 26.62 3.09 -10.97
C LEU A 758 25.83 1.86 -10.48
N ALA A 759 26.34 0.67 -10.77
CA ALA A 759 25.83 -0.60 -10.26
C ALA A 759 26.96 -1.41 -9.61
N GLY A 760 26.63 -2.51 -8.93
CA GLY A 760 27.62 -3.35 -8.25
C GLY A 760 28.72 -3.85 -9.20
N GLY A 761 29.91 -3.27 -9.10
CA GLY A 761 31.08 -3.62 -9.92
C GLY A 761 31.07 -3.10 -11.36
N VAL A 762 30.17 -2.16 -11.69
CA VAL A 762 30.09 -1.47 -12.98
C VAL A 762 30.60 -0.05 -12.77
N GLY A 763 31.70 0.32 -13.42
CA GLY A 763 32.39 1.57 -13.15
C GLY A 763 32.03 2.73 -14.08
N LEU A 764 31.13 2.53 -15.04
CA LEU A 764 30.71 3.58 -15.98
C LEU A 764 29.19 3.63 -16.13
N ALA A 765 28.63 4.85 -16.04
CA ALA A 765 27.25 5.15 -16.40
C ALA A 765 27.19 6.43 -17.26
N VAL A 766 26.39 6.41 -18.33
CA VAL A 766 26.26 7.52 -19.28
C VAL A 766 24.78 7.84 -19.50
N GLY A 767 24.40 9.08 -19.20
CA GLY A 767 23.08 9.62 -19.50
C GLY A 767 23.16 10.64 -20.63
N ALA A 768 22.14 10.73 -21.48
CA ALA A 768 22.03 11.78 -22.48
C ALA A 768 20.60 12.31 -22.56
N LEU A 769 20.43 13.62 -22.72
CA LEU A 769 19.13 14.26 -22.94
C LEU A 769 19.26 15.52 -23.80
N HIS A 770 18.16 15.96 -24.39
CA HIS A 770 18.14 17.15 -25.25
C HIS A 770 17.74 18.40 -24.45
N CYS A 771 18.49 19.48 -24.56
CA CYS A 771 18.19 20.77 -23.95
C CYS A 771 18.39 21.88 -24.98
N GLY A 772 17.30 22.54 -25.39
CA GLY A 772 17.35 23.58 -26.43
C GLY A 772 18.00 23.07 -27.73
N SER A 773 19.08 23.74 -28.14
CA SER A 773 19.88 23.37 -29.32
C SER A 773 20.93 22.27 -29.05
N ARG A 774 21.09 21.81 -27.81
CA ARG A 774 22.16 20.87 -27.42
C ARG A 774 21.62 19.47 -27.10
N THR A 775 22.47 18.48 -27.32
CA THR A 775 22.33 17.13 -26.75
C THR A 775 23.38 17.01 -25.64
N CYS A 776 22.92 17.09 -24.39
CA CYS A 776 23.75 17.08 -23.20
C CYS A 776 23.98 15.65 -22.71
N VAL A 777 25.23 15.28 -22.51
CA VAL A 777 25.66 13.97 -22.03
C VAL A 777 26.32 14.14 -20.67
N GLY A 778 25.88 13.35 -19.69
CA GLY A 778 26.49 13.26 -18.38
C GLY A 778 27.12 11.89 -18.17
N ILE A 779 28.40 11.87 -17.84
CA ILE A 779 29.19 10.66 -17.61
C ILE A 779 29.48 10.57 -16.12
N THR A 780 29.27 9.39 -15.56
CA THR A 780 29.61 9.01 -14.19
C THR A 780 30.62 7.88 -14.24
N ALA A 781 31.81 8.12 -13.72
CA ALA A 781 32.90 7.16 -13.71
C ALA A 781 33.37 6.87 -12.29
N ASP A 782 33.64 5.61 -12.00
CA ASP A 782 34.40 5.22 -10.81
C ASP A 782 35.82 5.82 -10.88
N PRO A 783 36.36 6.38 -9.79
CA PRO A 783 37.68 7.01 -9.79
C PRO A 783 38.81 6.12 -10.33
N ASP A 784 38.75 4.80 -10.10
CA ASP A 784 39.80 3.87 -10.57
C ASP A 784 39.78 3.73 -12.10
N LEU A 785 38.65 4.03 -12.75
CA LEU A 785 38.53 4.00 -14.22
C LEU A 785 38.85 5.35 -14.87
N VAL A 786 38.99 6.43 -14.11
CA VAL A 786 39.24 7.76 -14.68
C VAL A 786 40.49 7.80 -15.57
N PRO A 787 41.64 7.19 -15.22
CA PRO A 787 42.80 7.17 -16.11
C PRO A 787 42.53 6.49 -17.46
N LEU A 788 41.76 5.40 -17.46
CA LEU A 788 41.37 4.72 -18.70
C LEU A 788 40.44 5.59 -19.56
N LEU A 789 39.58 6.39 -18.92
CA LEU A 789 38.57 7.20 -19.59
C LEU A 789 39.05 8.61 -19.90
N ASP A 790 40.35 8.88 -19.78
CA ASP A 790 40.91 10.18 -20.08
C ASP A 790 40.66 10.57 -21.55
N GLY A 791 40.31 11.83 -21.77
CA GLY A 791 39.89 12.32 -23.08
C GLY A 791 38.59 11.72 -23.65
N LEU A 792 37.83 10.90 -22.90
CA LEU A 792 36.58 10.30 -23.39
C LEU A 792 35.58 11.36 -23.90
N ALA A 793 35.50 12.51 -23.23
CA ALA A 793 34.66 13.63 -23.64
C ALA A 793 34.96 14.10 -25.07
N ASP A 794 36.24 14.24 -25.41
CA ASP A 794 36.68 14.69 -26.73
C ASP A 794 36.48 13.60 -27.78
N ARG A 795 36.69 12.33 -27.41
CA ARG A 795 36.37 11.20 -28.27
C ARG A 795 34.88 11.14 -28.59
N VAL A 796 33.99 11.40 -27.63
CA VAL A 796 32.54 11.46 -27.88
C VAL A 796 32.21 12.56 -28.92
N ARG A 797 32.82 13.74 -28.81
CA ARG A 797 32.64 14.82 -29.81
C ARG A 797 33.20 14.44 -31.19
N ALA A 798 34.39 13.85 -31.23
CA ALA A 798 35.04 13.41 -32.46
C ALA A 798 34.21 12.33 -33.18
N SER A 799 33.74 11.33 -32.44
CA SER A 799 32.88 10.26 -32.95
C SER A 799 31.62 10.79 -33.63
N LEU A 800 30.96 11.81 -33.07
CA LEU A 800 29.79 12.44 -33.71
C LEU A 800 30.16 13.12 -35.03
N ARG A 801 31.30 13.84 -35.08
CA ARG A 801 31.75 14.50 -36.31
C ARG A 801 32.00 13.50 -37.43
N ASP A 802 32.65 12.38 -37.12
CA ASP A 802 32.98 11.35 -38.11
C ASP A 802 31.72 10.64 -38.63
N MET A 803 30.77 10.35 -37.74
CA MET A 803 29.48 9.76 -38.11
C MET A 803 28.57 10.71 -38.89
N GLY A 804 28.75 12.02 -38.74
CA GLY A 804 28.01 13.04 -39.50
C GLY A 804 28.55 13.30 -40.91
N ARG A 805 29.77 12.85 -41.22
CA ARG A 805 30.42 12.99 -42.55
C ARG A 805 30.25 11.76 -43.45
N SER A 806 29.72 10.66 -42.89
CA SER A 806 29.58 9.36 -43.55
C SER A 806 28.25 9.18 -44.27
#